data_AF-A0AAE3ZDS2-F1
#
_entry.id   AF-A0AAE3ZDS2-F1
#
_cell.length_a   1.000
_cell.length_b   1.000
_cell.length_c   1.000
_cell.angle_alpha   90.00
_cell.angle_beta   90.00
_cell.angle_gamma   90.00
#
_symmetry.space_group_name_H-M   'P 1'
#
loop_
_entity.id
_entity.type
_entity.pdbx_description
1 polymer ?
#
loop_
_entity_poly.entity_id
_entity_poly.type
_entity_poly.pdbx_seq_one_letter_code
_entity_poly.pdbx_strand_id
1 'polypeptide(L)'
;MSEPHNPRGGVPDPGVADASPGPVSGSQPPARAVAGDDDEEGNEEAPEQPQEPAWPVRDPEAPVEWPKDPSERNGFDQDTDRISRDSGPGASAPGVSSWPASGAADAEQPTMKFRPASPPESVPAEEPTRQFRRPDLSGPPPKEQRTAQPADFTTVPQPGQGPGPPRAPEPRYAPWSRPEPTPHAEQPHPEQSRPEQFDPEQLDPGSASPETESPGHREDPVPDMPEQDASPAAEPATSAPAVPLYRRRRVLVTVSLVAVVLLAAGVVFGRSLLFGDGEPPRAEPPSPVRLRPAFEPLGGSGAAPSKQQVAAALEPAVSDPALGTFGGIVLDPVTGRTLWKHNAQQGFVPASTAKLLTVSAALLTLGHRHRFTTKVVQGAEPGSVVLVGGGDPTLSSLPEEANSVYPGAAHLDTLVAEVRKATGGEVSSITVDTSRYTGPDLAPGWLPADVGNGYIAPIEPVMLDGGRADPTRGVSPRSSQPALDAGRELARRLGVPTSDVDIGEAPQGAPVLGEVKSAPLQQMVRTVLRHSDNVLAETLAREVAIATDHEPSFAGATAAVRAVLTRNGFDLTGTRMVDGSGLSTDDRVTARALGSLLVSASAPAGADGALPRKTAKLRALLTALPVAGGSGSLEDRYREAASNGRGWVRAKTGTLTDVNSLAGTIVTRDGSLLVFAVISNGTSSIVARPALDKVASALRTCGCRE
;
A
#
# COMPACT_ATOMS: atom_id res chain seq x y z
N MET A 1 28.86 -25.87 55.40
CA MET A 1 28.36 -26.35 56.70
C MET A 1 27.51 -25.24 57.33
N SER A 2 26.76 -25.55 58.38
CA SER A 2 25.48 -24.88 58.67
C SER A 2 25.55 -23.51 59.37
N GLU A 3 24.46 -22.76 59.17
CA GLU A 3 23.70 -21.88 60.09
C GLU A 3 23.82 -22.16 61.62
N PRO A 4 23.46 -21.21 62.55
CA PRO A 4 22.09 -20.60 62.57
C PRO A 4 21.80 -19.21 63.24
N HIS A 5 20.67 -18.62 62.81
CA HIS A 5 19.56 -17.91 63.53
C HIS A 5 19.72 -16.99 64.78
N ASN A 6 19.18 -15.75 64.67
CA ASN A 6 18.08 -15.09 65.48
C ASN A 6 18.26 -14.88 67.04
N PRO A 7 17.31 -14.28 67.84
CA PRO A 7 16.02 -13.60 67.60
C PRO A 7 15.80 -12.20 68.31
N ARG A 8 14.54 -11.78 68.54
CA ARG A 8 14.05 -10.43 68.99
C ARG A 8 13.44 -10.36 70.42
N GLY A 9 13.27 -9.14 70.97
CA GLY A 9 12.20 -8.75 71.95
C GLY A 9 12.62 -7.64 72.95
N GLY A 10 11.78 -6.74 73.51
CA GLY A 10 10.38 -6.31 73.20
C GLY A 10 9.66 -5.58 74.38
N VAL A 11 8.58 -4.79 74.12
CA VAL A 11 7.41 -4.46 75.03
C VAL A 11 7.67 -3.50 76.25
N PRO A 12 6.72 -2.71 76.87
CA PRO A 12 5.36 -2.17 76.55
C PRO A 12 5.11 -0.62 76.73
N ASP A 13 3.86 -0.22 76.40
CA ASP A 13 2.89 0.87 76.84
C ASP A 13 2.98 1.55 78.25
N PRO A 14 2.10 2.51 78.69
CA PRO A 14 0.96 3.24 78.04
C PRO A 14 0.79 4.78 78.34
N GLY A 15 -0.25 5.45 77.79
CA GLY A 15 -0.74 6.78 78.23
C GLY A 15 -1.97 7.34 77.45
N VAL A 16 -2.88 8.12 78.09
CA VAL A 16 -4.22 8.52 77.56
C VAL A 16 -4.63 9.97 77.89
N ALA A 17 -5.17 10.72 76.91
CA ALA A 17 -6.11 11.87 77.05
C ALA A 17 -6.70 12.31 75.68
N ASP A 18 -7.70 13.21 75.64
CA ASP A 18 -8.66 13.40 74.52
C ASP A 18 -9.04 14.89 74.25
N ALA A 19 -9.81 15.13 73.17
CA ALA A 19 -10.65 16.29 72.81
C ALA A 19 -10.14 17.40 71.84
N SER A 20 -11.08 17.87 71.01
CA SER A 20 -11.10 19.04 70.09
C SER A 20 -12.16 20.07 70.59
N PRO A 21 -12.31 21.35 70.12
CA PRO A 21 -12.14 21.88 68.74
C PRO A 21 -11.55 23.32 68.60
N GLY A 22 -11.64 23.94 67.39
CA GLY A 22 -11.18 25.33 67.06
C GLY A 22 -12.22 26.44 67.36
N PRO A 23 -12.28 27.61 66.64
CA PRO A 23 -11.59 28.05 65.39
C PRO A 23 -11.07 29.54 65.42
N VAL A 24 -11.06 30.25 64.27
CA VAL A 24 -11.08 31.74 64.00
C VAL A 24 -9.95 32.32 63.11
N SER A 25 -10.25 33.44 62.42
CA SER A 25 -9.60 34.07 61.25
C SER A 25 -8.80 35.36 61.56
N GLY A 26 -7.86 35.77 60.67
CA GLY A 26 -7.81 37.18 60.23
C GLY A 26 -6.46 37.92 60.10
N SER A 27 -6.38 38.75 59.05
CA SER A 27 -5.66 40.06 58.93
C SER A 27 -4.22 40.19 58.37
N GLN A 28 -4.06 41.21 57.50
CA GLN A 28 -2.82 41.89 57.04
C GLN A 28 -2.37 42.96 58.10
N PRO A 29 -1.44 43.95 57.90
CA PRO A 29 -0.64 44.45 56.76
C PRO A 29 0.87 44.67 57.15
N PRO A 30 1.73 45.62 56.65
CA PRO A 30 1.62 46.66 55.59
C PRO A 30 2.83 46.79 54.61
N ALA A 31 2.78 47.82 53.75
CA ALA A 31 3.80 48.19 52.73
C ALA A 31 4.36 49.63 52.94
N ARG A 32 5.37 50.04 52.15
CA ARG A 32 5.88 51.43 52.06
C ARG A 32 6.60 51.71 50.71
N ALA A 33 6.66 52.99 50.29
CA ALA A 33 7.29 53.51 49.05
C ALA A 33 7.73 55.00 49.30
N VAL A 34 8.26 55.82 48.36
CA VAL A 34 8.39 55.80 46.88
C VAL A 34 9.55 56.75 46.43
N ALA A 35 9.88 56.79 45.12
CA ALA A 35 10.92 57.62 44.43
C ALA A 35 12.38 57.22 44.73
N GLY A 36 13.36 57.37 43.83
CA GLY A 36 13.38 57.96 42.47
C GLY A 36 14.82 58.05 41.93
N ASP A 37 15.15 58.45 40.68
CA ASP A 37 14.43 58.74 39.41
C ASP A 37 15.45 58.68 38.21
N ASP A 38 15.00 58.82 36.94
CA ASP A 38 15.70 59.01 35.62
C ASP A 38 17.05 58.32 35.25
N ASP A 39 17.05 57.52 34.15
CA ASP A 39 17.92 57.68 32.94
C ASP A 39 17.58 56.62 31.82
N GLU A 40 18.18 56.72 30.62
CA GLU A 40 17.73 56.09 29.35
C GLU A 40 18.18 54.64 29.02
N GLU A 41 17.68 54.15 27.86
CA GLU A 41 18.07 52.99 27.02
C GLU A 41 17.62 51.54 27.39
N GLY A 42 16.90 50.89 26.47
CA GLY A 42 17.39 49.59 25.94
C GLY A 42 16.53 48.31 26.03
N ASN A 43 15.65 48.13 25.03
CA ASN A 43 15.49 46.88 24.24
C ASN A 43 14.56 45.70 24.68
N GLU A 44 13.87 45.14 23.67
CA GLU A 44 13.28 43.79 23.54
C GLU A 44 12.25 43.26 24.58
N GLU A 45 10.96 43.53 24.34
CA GLU A 45 9.87 42.63 24.75
C GLU A 45 9.70 41.45 23.78
N ALA A 46 9.36 40.26 24.30
CA ALA A 46 9.05 39.08 23.49
C ALA A 46 7.57 39.05 23.05
N PRO A 47 7.24 38.57 21.84
CA PRO A 47 5.87 38.63 21.32
C PRO A 47 4.91 37.68 22.06
N GLU A 48 3.71 38.19 22.37
CA GLU A 48 2.61 37.42 22.97
C GLU A 48 2.14 36.26 22.08
N GLN A 49 1.64 35.18 22.70
CA GLN A 49 0.96 34.12 21.96
C GLN A 49 -0.50 34.50 21.67
N PRO A 50 -0.98 34.42 20.41
CA PRO A 50 -2.37 34.72 20.09
C PRO A 50 -3.35 33.76 20.79
N GLN A 51 -4.30 34.31 21.54
CA GLN A 51 -5.44 33.54 22.05
C GLN A 51 -6.41 33.23 20.90
N GLU A 52 -6.86 31.97 20.79
CA GLU A 52 -7.85 31.57 19.78
C GLU A 52 -9.23 32.22 20.06
N PRO A 53 -9.92 32.76 19.04
CA PRO A 53 -11.23 33.37 19.23
C PRO A 53 -12.31 32.32 19.51
N ALA A 54 -13.01 32.47 20.64
CA ALA A 54 -14.16 31.64 20.97
C ALA A 54 -15.36 31.96 20.06
N TRP A 55 -15.85 30.96 19.32
CA TRP A 55 -17.00 31.11 18.43
C TRP A 55 -18.33 30.94 19.18
N PRO A 56 -19.39 31.70 18.83
CA PRO A 56 -20.64 31.70 19.58
C PRO A 56 -21.45 30.41 19.38
N VAL A 57 -22.05 29.91 20.46
CA VAL A 57 -23.06 28.85 20.42
C VAL A 57 -24.28 29.35 19.65
N ARG A 58 -24.72 28.61 18.63
CA ARG A 58 -25.98 28.90 17.92
C ARG A 58 -27.15 28.15 18.57
N ASP A 59 -28.28 28.85 18.63
CA ASP A 59 -29.58 28.33 19.03
C ASP A 59 -30.04 27.21 18.05
N PRO A 60 -30.43 26.01 18.53
CA PRO A 60 -30.71 24.86 17.67
C PRO A 60 -32.04 24.92 16.90
N GLU A 61 -32.96 25.86 17.17
CA GLU A 61 -34.31 25.84 16.57
C GLU A 61 -34.56 26.87 15.44
N ALA A 62 -33.55 27.66 15.05
CA ALA A 62 -33.69 28.64 13.96
C ALA A 62 -33.70 27.97 12.56
N PRO A 63 -34.77 28.11 11.74
CA PRO A 63 -34.82 27.54 10.39
C PRO A 63 -33.96 28.34 9.40
N VAL A 64 -33.24 27.64 8.52
CA VAL A 64 -32.43 28.23 7.45
C VAL A 64 -33.22 28.25 6.14
N GLU A 65 -33.53 29.45 5.63
CA GLU A 65 -34.03 29.61 4.26
C GLU A 65 -32.89 29.41 3.24
N TRP A 66 -33.24 28.86 2.08
CA TRP A 66 -32.31 28.61 0.96
C TRP A 66 -32.78 29.34 -0.31
N PRO A 67 -31.84 29.80 -1.17
CA PRO A 67 -32.17 30.42 -2.46
C PRO A 67 -33.00 29.52 -3.38
N LYS A 68 -33.78 30.13 -4.28
CA LYS A 68 -34.78 29.47 -5.14
C LYS A 68 -34.39 29.40 -6.63
N ASP A 69 -33.10 29.38 -6.94
CA ASP A 69 -32.61 29.25 -8.33
C ASP A 69 -31.87 27.90 -8.54
N PRO A 70 -32.16 27.13 -9.62
CA PRO A 70 -31.49 25.86 -9.89
C PRO A 70 -30.05 25.95 -10.44
N SER A 71 -29.57 27.13 -10.88
CA SER A 71 -28.38 27.23 -11.72
C SER A 71 -27.03 27.11 -11.00
N GLU A 72 -26.96 27.33 -9.69
CA GLU A 72 -25.71 27.34 -8.91
C GLU A 72 -25.35 25.98 -8.25
N ARG A 73 -25.64 24.85 -8.91
CA ARG A 73 -25.27 23.51 -8.41
C ARG A 73 -24.68 22.59 -9.48
N ASN A 74 -23.38 22.72 -9.72
CA ASN A 74 -22.56 21.72 -10.39
C ASN A 74 -21.23 21.55 -9.65
N GLY A 75 -20.71 20.32 -9.60
CA GLY A 75 -19.41 20.02 -9.00
C GLY A 75 -19.44 19.32 -7.63
N PHE A 76 -20.09 18.16 -7.53
CA PHE A 76 -19.54 16.98 -6.80
C PHE A 76 -20.34 15.70 -7.14
N ASP A 77 -19.62 14.60 -7.29
CA ASP A 77 -20.05 13.19 -7.28
C ASP A 77 -21.11 12.72 -8.32
N GLN A 78 -20.63 12.26 -9.49
CA GLN A 78 -21.28 11.23 -10.30
C GLN A 78 -20.22 10.37 -11.03
N ASP A 79 -19.79 9.24 -10.43
CA ASP A 79 -19.34 8.09 -11.23
C ASP A 79 -19.40 6.74 -10.47
N THR A 80 -20.62 6.19 -10.30
CA THR A 80 -20.82 4.80 -9.84
C THR A 80 -21.96 4.10 -10.57
N ASP A 81 -21.95 4.09 -11.92
CA ASP A 81 -22.98 3.33 -12.67
C ASP A 81 -22.56 2.91 -14.10
N ARG A 82 -21.60 1.96 -14.24
CA ARG A 82 -21.17 1.49 -15.58
C ARG A 82 -20.65 0.05 -15.77
N ILE A 83 -21.18 -0.93 -15.03
CA ILE A 83 -21.02 -2.38 -15.29
C ILE A 83 -22.38 -3.05 -15.02
N SER A 84 -23.07 -3.76 -15.92
CA SER A 84 -22.80 -4.16 -17.32
C SER A 84 -24.08 -4.11 -18.16
N ARG A 85 -23.93 -4.04 -19.50
CA ARG A 85 -24.98 -4.44 -20.46
C ARG A 85 -24.38 -5.15 -21.66
N ASP A 86 -24.35 -6.49 -21.62
CA ASP A 86 -24.49 -7.29 -22.83
C ASP A 86 -25.15 -8.64 -22.50
N SER A 87 -26.30 -8.91 -23.12
CA SER A 87 -27.07 -10.17 -23.13
C SER A 87 -28.38 -9.95 -23.90
N GLY A 88 -28.69 -10.85 -24.84
CA GLY A 88 -29.90 -10.79 -25.67
C GLY A 88 -31.22 -11.09 -24.94
N PRO A 89 -32.37 -10.84 -25.58
CA PRO A 89 -33.67 -10.75 -24.89
C PRO A 89 -34.40 -12.09 -24.68
N GLY A 90 -34.80 -12.33 -23.42
CA GLY A 90 -36.17 -12.63 -23.00
C GLY A 90 -36.95 -13.81 -23.62
N ALA A 91 -37.28 -14.79 -22.78
CA ALA A 91 -38.45 -15.66 -22.95
C ALA A 91 -39.32 -15.62 -21.67
N SER A 92 -40.64 -15.72 -21.82
CA SER A 92 -41.62 -15.36 -20.78
C SER A 92 -41.96 -16.49 -19.79
N ALA A 93 -42.38 -16.10 -18.57
CA ALA A 93 -42.99 -17.01 -17.61
C ALA A 93 -44.42 -17.43 -18.02
N PRO A 94 -44.84 -18.64 -17.65
CA PRO A 94 -45.86 -18.84 -16.60
C PRO A 94 -45.33 -19.77 -15.47
N GLY A 95 -46.03 -20.04 -14.37
CA GLY A 95 -47.34 -19.60 -13.88
C GLY A 95 -47.68 -20.31 -12.55
N VAL A 96 -48.62 -19.76 -11.77
CA VAL A 96 -49.00 -20.20 -10.41
C VAL A 96 -49.41 -21.69 -10.30
N SER A 97 -48.99 -22.35 -9.21
CA SER A 97 -49.74 -23.41 -8.51
C SER A 97 -49.16 -23.63 -7.09
N SER A 98 -49.74 -24.53 -6.30
CA SER A 98 -49.82 -24.38 -4.83
C SER A 98 -49.80 -25.69 -4.01
N TRP A 99 -48.95 -25.74 -2.97
CA TRP A 99 -49.04 -26.61 -1.77
C TRP A 99 -48.86 -28.14 -2.00
N PRO A 100 -48.66 -28.99 -0.96
CA PRO A 100 -48.06 -28.79 0.38
C PRO A 100 -46.92 -29.81 0.70
N ALA A 101 -46.52 -29.94 1.97
CA ALA A 101 -45.47 -30.87 2.43
C ALA A 101 -45.98 -32.17 3.08
N SER A 102 -45.34 -33.29 2.73
CA SER A 102 -45.31 -34.61 3.41
C SER A 102 -44.28 -35.49 2.68
N GLY A 103 -43.56 -36.46 3.27
CA GLY A 103 -43.48 -36.98 4.63
C GLY A 103 -42.28 -37.96 4.73
N ALA A 104 -42.00 -38.55 5.88
CA ALA A 104 -40.82 -39.43 6.07
C ALA A 104 -41.07 -40.90 5.70
N ALA A 105 -40.03 -41.58 5.18
CA ALA A 105 -39.90 -43.04 5.12
C ALA A 105 -38.42 -43.43 4.94
N ASP A 106 -38.00 -44.56 5.53
CA ASP A 106 -36.62 -45.08 5.52
C ASP A 106 -36.28 -45.91 4.25
N ALA A 107 -34.99 -45.93 3.86
CA ALA A 107 -34.41 -46.99 3.03
C ALA A 107 -32.86 -47.06 3.16
N GLU A 108 -32.39 -48.09 3.86
CA GLU A 108 -31.16 -48.89 3.72
C GLU A 108 -29.83 -48.30 3.17
N GLN A 109 -28.73 -48.57 3.90
CA GLN A 109 -27.35 -48.40 3.43
C GLN A 109 -26.80 -49.68 2.76
N PRO A 110 -26.06 -49.59 1.64
CA PRO A 110 -25.13 -50.62 1.20
C PRO A 110 -23.69 -50.33 1.68
N THR A 111 -23.11 -51.23 2.47
CA THR A 111 -21.72 -51.10 2.96
C THR A 111 -20.69 -51.30 1.83
N MET A 112 -19.69 -50.43 1.71
CA MET A 112 -18.47 -50.70 0.95
C MET A 112 -17.25 -50.82 1.86
N LYS A 113 -16.34 -51.74 1.51
CA LYS A 113 -15.20 -52.15 2.33
C LYS A 113 -13.92 -51.46 1.87
N PHE A 114 -13.14 -50.94 2.80
CA PHE A 114 -11.77 -50.49 2.52
C PHE A 114 -10.89 -51.65 2.03
N ARG A 115 -10.01 -51.36 1.06
CA ARG A 115 -8.76 -52.09 0.80
C ARG A 115 -7.63 -51.06 0.71
N PRO A 116 -6.40 -51.36 1.17
CA PRO A 116 -5.29 -50.41 1.13
C PRO A 116 -4.77 -50.23 -0.30
N ALA A 117 -4.16 -49.06 -0.56
CA ALA A 117 -3.51 -48.76 -1.82
C ALA A 117 -2.06 -49.28 -1.87
N SER A 118 -1.64 -49.72 -3.06
CA SER A 118 -0.22 -49.94 -3.41
C SER A 118 0.31 -48.74 -4.20
N PRO A 119 1.63 -48.45 -4.16
CA PRO A 119 2.20 -47.29 -4.85
C PRO A 119 2.35 -47.53 -6.36
N PRO A 120 2.30 -46.47 -7.21
CA PRO A 120 2.74 -46.53 -8.60
C PRO A 120 4.27 -46.40 -8.70
N GLU A 121 4.87 -47.14 -9.63
CA GLU A 121 6.28 -46.98 -10.05
C GLU A 121 6.43 -45.92 -11.17
N SER A 122 7.67 -45.65 -11.57
CA SER A 122 8.12 -44.48 -12.33
C SER A 122 8.29 -44.67 -13.85
N VAL A 123 8.75 -43.59 -14.54
CA VAL A 123 9.36 -43.50 -15.90
C VAL A 123 8.38 -43.05 -17.02
N PRO A 124 8.78 -42.22 -18.03
CA PRO A 124 10.07 -41.51 -18.28
C PRO A 124 9.96 -39.97 -18.16
N ALA A 125 10.97 -39.22 -18.65
CA ALA A 125 11.02 -37.75 -18.61
C ALA A 125 11.67 -37.12 -19.85
N GLU A 126 11.14 -35.95 -20.24
CA GLU A 126 11.62 -34.94 -21.21
C GLU A 126 10.96 -33.60 -20.78
N GLU A 127 11.47 -32.38 -20.97
CA GLU A 127 12.80 -31.83 -21.26
C GLU A 127 12.90 -30.46 -20.50
N PRO A 128 14.08 -29.87 -20.24
CA PRO A 128 14.24 -28.94 -19.12
C PRO A 128 13.96 -27.47 -19.45
N THR A 129 13.18 -26.82 -18.58
CA THR A 129 13.23 -25.36 -18.41
C THR A 129 14.50 -24.95 -17.63
N ARG A 130 15.17 -23.89 -18.08
CA ARG A 130 16.49 -23.48 -17.58
C ARG A 130 16.47 -23.05 -16.10
N GLN A 131 16.97 -23.89 -15.21
CA GLN A 131 17.33 -23.49 -13.85
C GLN A 131 18.64 -22.70 -13.85
N PHE A 132 18.65 -21.49 -13.31
CA PHE A 132 19.91 -20.77 -13.04
C PHE A 132 20.59 -21.34 -11.79
N ARG A 133 21.88 -21.67 -11.95
CA ARG A 133 22.70 -22.29 -10.91
C ARG A 133 22.98 -21.29 -9.79
N ARG A 134 22.70 -21.66 -8.53
CA ARG A 134 23.23 -20.92 -7.37
C ARG A 134 24.76 -21.03 -7.35
N PRO A 135 25.51 -19.99 -6.93
CA PRO A 135 26.93 -20.12 -6.63
C PRO A 135 27.17 -21.18 -5.55
N ASP A 136 28.22 -21.96 -5.72
CA ASP A 136 28.71 -22.90 -4.70
C ASP A 136 29.49 -22.13 -3.62
N LEU A 137 29.23 -22.45 -2.36
CA LEU A 137 29.91 -21.86 -1.19
C LEU A 137 30.62 -22.93 -0.34
N SER A 138 30.88 -24.12 -0.88
CA SER A 138 31.65 -25.19 -0.23
C SER A 138 33.18 -24.96 -0.19
N GLY A 139 33.60 -23.71 0.03
CA GLY A 139 34.98 -23.36 0.31
C GLY A 139 35.38 -23.72 1.76
N PRO A 140 36.64 -24.14 2.02
CA PRO A 140 37.12 -24.35 3.38
C PRO A 140 37.16 -23.02 4.16
N PRO A 141 36.92 -23.03 5.49
CA PRO A 141 36.81 -21.80 6.26
C PRO A 141 38.14 -21.03 6.31
N PRO A 142 38.11 -19.67 6.23
CA PRO A 142 39.29 -18.85 6.44
C PRO A 142 39.82 -19.00 7.88
N LYS A 143 41.15 -18.93 8.04
CA LYS A 143 41.81 -19.13 9.33
C LYS A 143 41.43 -18.04 10.34
N GLU A 144 41.35 -18.45 11.61
CA GLU A 144 40.97 -17.61 12.73
C GLU A 144 41.78 -16.30 12.81
N GLN A 145 41.08 -15.17 12.86
CA GLN A 145 41.65 -13.94 13.42
C GLN A 145 41.21 -13.79 14.87
N ARG A 146 42.19 -13.45 15.70
CA ARG A 146 42.15 -13.55 17.17
C ARG A 146 41.13 -12.58 17.77
N THR A 147 40.15 -13.09 18.50
CA THR A 147 39.21 -12.26 19.27
C THR A 147 39.91 -11.56 20.44
N ALA A 148 39.62 -10.26 20.62
CA ALA A 148 40.02 -9.52 21.82
C ALA A 148 39.22 -10.00 23.04
N GLN A 149 39.83 -9.92 24.23
CA GLN A 149 39.20 -10.33 25.49
C GLN A 149 38.71 -9.11 26.29
N PRO A 150 37.73 -9.27 27.21
CA PRO A 150 37.11 -8.16 27.92
C PRO A 150 37.98 -7.60 29.06
N ALA A 151 39.16 -7.08 28.72
CA ALA A 151 40.10 -6.41 29.62
C ALA A 151 40.46 -4.98 29.16
N ASP A 152 40.32 -4.67 27.87
CA ASP A 152 40.86 -3.46 27.23
C ASP A 152 40.08 -2.15 27.51
N PHE A 153 39.07 -2.17 28.39
CA PHE A 153 38.19 -1.02 28.68
C PHE A 153 38.16 -0.65 30.16
N THR A 154 39.26 -0.08 30.68
CA THR A 154 39.30 0.52 32.03
C THR A 154 40.09 1.84 32.11
N THR A 155 39.48 2.96 31.69
CA THR A 155 39.60 4.27 32.39
C THR A 155 38.65 5.32 31.80
N VAL A 156 38.10 6.18 32.67
CA VAL A 156 37.38 7.41 32.31
C VAL A 156 37.78 8.52 33.29
N PRO A 157 38.25 9.68 32.81
CA PRO A 157 38.29 10.93 33.57
C PRO A 157 37.19 11.91 33.11
N GLN A 158 36.69 12.75 34.02
CA GLN A 158 35.79 13.89 33.72
C GLN A 158 36.58 15.21 33.50
N PRO A 159 35.96 16.26 32.92
CA PRO A 159 36.70 17.33 32.23
C PRO A 159 37.13 18.53 33.10
N GLY A 160 38.17 19.25 32.66
CA GLY A 160 38.60 20.53 33.24
C GLY A 160 39.55 21.37 32.35
N GLN A 161 39.03 22.46 31.79
CA GLN A 161 39.70 23.73 31.40
C GLN A 161 41.09 23.74 30.70
N GLY A 162 41.08 23.72 29.35
CA GLY A 162 42.03 24.44 28.47
C GLY A 162 43.49 23.94 28.36
N PRO A 163 44.34 24.56 27.50
CA PRO A 163 44.07 25.61 26.52
C PRO A 163 43.85 25.07 25.08
N GLY A 164 43.70 25.96 24.08
CA GLY A 164 43.39 25.59 22.68
C GLY A 164 44.56 24.98 21.87
N PRO A 165 44.27 24.19 20.82
CA PRO A 165 45.28 23.49 20.02
C PRO A 165 46.00 24.39 18.98
N PRO A 166 47.23 24.02 18.55
CA PRO A 166 48.00 24.77 17.56
C PRO A 166 47.48 24.57 16.12
N ARG A 167 47.84 25.49 15.21
CA ARG A 167 47.59 25.37 13.76
C ARG A 167 48.27 24.13 13.18
N ALA A 168 47.51 23.33 12.43
CA ALA A 168 48.04 22.31 11.53
C ALA A 168 48.68 22.95 10.28
N PRO A 169 49.71 22.34 9.67
CA PRO A 169 50.32 22.81 8.43
C PRO A 169 49.49 22.43 7.19
N GLU A 170 49.60 23.23 6.13
CA GLU A 170 48.90 23.03 4.86
C GLU A 170 49.42 21.80 4.07
N PRO A 171 48.55 21.05 3.36
CA PRO A 171 48.97 19.97 2.48
C PRO A 171 49.57 20.53 1.17
N ARG A 172 50.88 20.39 1.00
CA ARG A 172 51.54 20.65 -0.30
C ARG A 172 51.26 19.51 -1.27
N TYR A 173 50.53 19.80 -2.35
CA TYR A 173 50.41 18.88 -3.48
C TYR A 173 51.73 18.77 -4.25
N ALA A 174 52.08 17.55 -4.64
CA ALA A 174 53.13 17.24 -5.60
C ALA A 174 52.51 16.39 -6.74
N PRO A 175 52.88 16.63 -8.01
CA PRO A 175 52.23 15.97 -9.15
C PRO A 175 52.69 14.52 -9.31
N TRP A 176 51.76 13.64 -9.70
CA TRP A 176 52.07 12.26 -10.09
C TRP A 176 52.43 12.17 -11.58
N SER A 177 53.58 11.57 -11.88
CA SER A 177 54.07 11.36 -13.24
C SER A 177 53.43 10.14 -13.92
N ARG A 178 53.25 10.20 -15.23
CA ARG A 178 52.81 9.06 -16.07
C ARG A 178 53.95 8.04 -16.27
N PRO A 179 53.66 6.73 -16.25
CA PRO A 179 54.46 5.72 -16.95
C PRO A 179 54.15 5.72 -18.46
N GLU A 180 55.16 5.50 -19.30
CA GLU A 180 55.00 5.24 -20.75
C GLU A 180 55.02 3.73 -21.07
N PRO A 181 54.49 3.29 -22.24
CA PRO A 181 54.19 1.89 -22.51
C PRO A 181 55.27 1.12 -23.29
N THR A 182 55.20 -0.22 -23.25
CA THR A 182 55.88 -1.16 -24.16
C THR A 182 54.92 -2.25 -24.66
N PRO A 183 55.17 -2.93 -25.82
CA PRO A 183 54.07 -3.23 -26.76
C PRO A 183 53.67 -4.70 -27.02
N HIS A 184 52.36 -4.87 -27.27
CA HIS A 184 51.60 -5.76 -28.19
C HIS A 184 52.00 -7.21 -28.57
N ALA A 185 51.01 -8.11 -28.41
CA ALA A 185 50.47 -9.07 -29.41
C ALA A 185 49.07 -9.55 -28.91
N GLU A 186 47.92 -9.24 -29.56
CA GLU A 186 47.24 -9.97 -30.67
C GLU A 186 46.52 -11.28 -30.25
N GLN A 187 45.24 -11.60 -30.56
CA GLN A 187 44.03 -10.93 -31.16
C GLN A 187 42.74 -11.60 -30.54
N PRO A 188 41.51 -11.57 -31.14
CA PRO A 188 40.53 -10.47 -31.18
C PRO A 188 39.14 -10.80 -30.56
N HIS A 189 38.26 -9.80 -30.43
CA HIS A 189 36.82 -9.95 -30.18
C HIS A 189 36.00 -9.20 -31.25
N PRO A 190 34.79 -9.67 -31.64
CA PRO A 190 33.91 -8.99 -32.60
C PRO A 190 33.07 -7.87 -31.97
N GLU A 191 32.68 -6.90 -32.80
CA GLU A 191 31.98 -5.68 -32.40
C GLU A 191 30.44 -5.85 -32.27
N GLN A 192 29.80 -4.92 -31.56
CA GLN A 192 28.37 -4.64 -31.66
C GLN A 192 28.17 -3.14 -31.90
N SER A 193 27.53 -2.78 -33.01
CA SER A 193 27.25 -1.39 -33.41
C SER A 193 25.74 -1.07 -33.36
N ARG A 194 25.43 0.22 -33.28
CA ARG A 194 24.06 0.75 -33.07
C ARG A 194 23.17 0.58 -34.31
N PRO A 195 21.84 0.50 -34.15
CA PRO A 195 20.90 0.71 -35.25
C PRO A 195 20.68 2.21 -35.49
N GLU A 196 20.57 2.60 -36.76
CA GLU A 196 19.92 3.85 -37.18
C GLU A 196 18.90 3.56 -38.28
N GLN A 197 17.75 4.22 -38.16
CA GLN A 197 16.80 4.65 -39.20
C GLN A 197 16.26 3.62 -40.22
N PHE A 198 14.95 3.69 -40.46
CA PHE A 198 14.20 2.80 -41.35
C PHE A 198 13.32 3.67 -42.26
N ASP A 199 13.40 3.48 -43.57
CA ASP A 199 12.40 3.95 -44.53
C ASP A 199 12.33 2.90 -45.67
N PRO A 200 11.14 2.47 -46.16
CA PRO A 200 11.02 1.15 -46.80
C PRO A 200 10.76 1.18 -48.31
N GLU A 201 11.38 0.26 -49.07
CA GLU A 201 10.78 -0.22 -50.34
C GLU A 201 11.31 -1.59 -50.81
N GLN A 202 10.47 -2.28 -51.61
CA GLN A 202 10.77 -3.32 -52.61
C GLN A 202 11.38 -4.70 -52.21
N LEU A 203 10.46 -5.65 -51.94
CA LEU A 203 10.22 -6.91 -52.69
C LEU A 203 11.35 -7.95 -52.95
N ASP A 204 11.12 -9.16 -52.41
CA ASP A 204 11.66 -10.50 -52.75
C ASP A 204 11.01 -11.03 -54.09
N PRO A 205 11.33 -12.22 -54.70
CA PRO A 205 12.12 -13.35 -54.18
C PRO A 205 13.02 -14.19 -55.15
N GLY A 206 13.87 -15.05 -54.56
CA GLY A 206 13.91 -16.50 -54.93
C GLY A 206 15.17 -17.14 -55.55
N SER A 207 15.56 -18.33 -55.03
CA SER A 207 16.25 -19.46 -55.74
C SER A 207 16.49 -20.64 -54.75
N ALA A 208 16.78 -21.87 -55.23
CA ALA A 208 16.78 -23.09 -54.38
C ALA A 208 17.58 -24.32 -54.91
N SER A 209 17.94 -25.25 -53.99
CA SER A 209 18.23 -26.70 -54.18
C SER A 209 19.49 -27.11 -54.98
N PRO A 210 19.91 -28.42 -55.06
CA PRO A 210 19.43 -29.69 -54.45
C PRO A 210 20.49 -30.31 -53.47
N GLU A 211 20.83 -31.59 -53.20
CA GLU A 211 20.50 -33.03 -53.55
C GLU A 211 21.24 -33.94 -52.48
N THR A 212 21.24 -35.29 -52.25
CA THR A 212 20.65 -36.62 -52.67
C THR A 212 20.85 -37.59 -51.42
N GLU A 213 20.58 -38.90 -51.24
CA GLU A 213 19.91 -40.07 -51.91
C GLU A 213 19.44 -41.10 -50.81
N SER A 214 19.46 -42.45 -51.01
CA SER A 214 19.00 -43.50 -50.05
C SER A 214 19.63 -44.90 -50.30
N PRO A 215 19.49 -45.92 -49.40
CA PRO A 215 18.41 -46.97 -49.44
C PRO A 215 17.99 -47.49 -48.02
N GLY A 216 17.15 -48.53 -47.75
CA GLY A 216 16.25 -49.42 -48.53
C GLY A 216 15.93 -50.79 -47.84
N HIS A 217 14.87 -51.52 -48.28
CA HIS A 217 14.40 -52.90 -47.86
C HIS A 217 13.75 -53.08 -46.45
N ARG A 218 12.89 -54.07 -46.08
CA ARG A 218 11.86 -55.01 -46.68
C ARG A 218 11.26 -55.89 -45.52
N GLU A 219 10.11 -56.61 -45.51
CA GLU A 219 8.77 -56.56 -46.16
C GLU A 219 7.84 -57.69 -45.58
N ASP A 220 6.59 -57.38 -45.12
CA ASP A 220 5.32 -58.19 -45.06
C ASP A 220 5.21 -59.64 -44.43
N PRO A 221 4.03 -60.16 -43.96
CA PRO A 221 2.68 -60.09 -44.58
C PRO A 221 1.40 -59.95 -43.67
N VAL A 222 0.22 -59.99 -44.30
CA VAL A 222 -1.14 -59.56 -43.84
C VAL A 222 -2.21 -60.64 -44.14
N PRO A 223 -3.13 -61.02 -43.20
CA PRO A 223 -4.55 -60.56 -43.17
C PRO A 223 -5.16 -60.52 -41.71
N ASP A 224 -6.47 -60.36 -41.40
CA ASP A 224 -7.73 -60.27 -42.18
C ASP A 224 -8.79 -59.34 -41.53
N MET A 225 -9.89 -59.06 -42.25
CA MET A 225 -10.95 -58.03 -42.06
C MET A 225 -12.30 -58.66 -41.56
N PRO A 226 -13.49 -57.99 -41.48
CA PRO A 226 -13.94 -56.64 -41.92
C PRO A 226 -14.74 -55.85 -40.80
N GLU A 227 -15.54 -54.79 -41.00
CA GLU A 227 -16.19 -54.18 -42.19
C GLU A 227 -16.68 -52.72 -41.97
N GLN A 228 -16.52 -51.83 -42.97
CA GLN A 228 -17.41 -50.72 -43.45
C GLN A 228 -18.04 -49.68 -42.47
N ASP A 229 -18.42 -48.43 -42.83
CA ASP A 229 -18.08 -47.46 -43.91
C ASP A 229 -18.82 -46.13 -43.58
N ALA A 230 -18.64 -44.95 -44.21
CA ALA A 230 -17.81 -44.47 -45.32
C ALA A 230 -17.47 -42.96 -45.15
N SER A 231 -16.63 -42.43 -46.06
CA SER A 231 -16.21 -41.01 -46.21
C SER A 231 -16.76 -40.46 -47.55
N PRO A 232 -16.22 -39.42 -48.25
CA PRO A 232 -15.50 -38.20 -47.87
C PRO A 232 -16.14 -36.92 -48.53
N ALA A 233 -15.36 -35.83 -48.69
CA ALA A 233 -15.69 -34.65 -49.50
C ALA A 233 -15.14 -34.73 -50.96
N ALA A 234 -15.56 -33.81 -51.85
CA ALA A 234 -15.00 -33.67 -53.21
C ALA A 234 -15.17 -32.26 -53.84
N GLU A 235 -14.22 -31.88 -54.70
CA GLU A 235 -14.32 -30.82 -55.74
C GLU A 235 -13.95 -31.43 -57.14
N PRO A 236 -13.65 -30.67 -58.22
CA PRO A 236 -14.63 -30.06 -59.13
C PRO A 236 -14.42 -30.41 -60.64
N ALA A 237 -15.43 -30.20 -61.51
CA ALA A 237 -15.22 -30.15 -62.98
C ALA A 237 -16.31 -29.43 -63.83
N THR A 238 -15.89 -28.34 -64.49
CA THR A 238 -16.33 -27.71 -65.75
C THR A 238 -17.57 -28.17 -66.58
N SER A 239 -18.56 -27.26 -66.68
CA SER A 239 -19.00 -26.54 -67.91
C SER A 239 -20.17 -26.99 -68.83
N ALA A 240 -20.89 -25.95 -69.30
CA ALA A 240 -21.80 -25.82 -70.47
C ALA A 240 -23.22 -26.46 -70.45
N PRO A 241 -24.22 -25.91 -71.19
CA PRO A 241 -24.38 -24.56 -71.77
C PRO A 241 -25.55 -23.75 -71.16
N ALA A 242 -25.81 -22.52 -71.64
CA ALA A 242 -26.79 -21.60 -71.07
C ALA A 242 -28.14 -21.51 -71.84
N VAL A 243 -29.23 -21.23 -71.12
CA VAL A 243 -30.55 -20.81 -71.65
C VAL A 243 -31.17 -19.69 -70.80
N PRO A 244 -31.93 -18.73 -71.38
CA PRO A 244 -32.11 -17.41 -70.76
C PRO A 244 -33.33 -17.25 -69.84
N LEU A 245 -33.11 -17.17 -68.52
CA LEU A 245 -34.15 -16.86 -67.51
C LEU A 245 -34.25 -15.37 -67.13
N TYR A 246 -34.08 -14.46 -68.09
CA TYR A 246 -33.99 -13.01 -67.86
C TYR A 246 -35.24 -12.36 -67.24
N ARG A 247 -36.41 -13.02 -67.25
CA ARG A 247 -37.70 -12.42 -66.88
C ARG A 247 -38.20 -12.66 -65.44
N ARG A 248 -37.60 -13.60 -64.66
CA ARG A 248 -38.06 -13.90 -63.27
C ARG A 248 -37.33 -13.11 -62.17
N ARG A 249 -36.04 -12.77 -62.34
CA ARG A 249 -35.26 -12.07 -61.28
C ARG A 249 -35.80 -10.68 -60.93
N ARG A 250 -36.26 -9.89 -61.90
CA ARG A 250 -36.74 -8.51 -61.65
C ARG A 250 -37.97 -8.47 -60.72
N VAL A 251 -38.91 -9.41 -60.85
CA VAL A 251 -40.12 -9.46 -60.00
C VAL A 251 -39.75 -9.72 -58.54
N LEU A 252 -38.87 -10.70 -58.28
CA LEU A 252 -38.42 -11.03 -56.92
C LEU A 252 -37.66 -9.87 -56.26
N VAL A 253 -36.80 -9.16 -57.01
CA VAL A 253 -36.11 -7.97 -56.50
C VAL A 253 -37.10 -6.86 -56.14
N THR A 254 -38.07 -6.55 -57.00
CA THR A 254 -39.07 -5.50 -56.72
C THR A 254 -39.95 -5.85 -55.52
N VAL A 255 -40.42 -7.09 -55.40
CA VAL A 255 -41.22 -7.54 -54.25
C VAL A 255 -40.40 -7.46 -52.95
N SER A 256 -39.12 -7.86 -52.98
CA SER A 256 -38.23 -7.75 -51.82
C SER A 256 -38.02 -6.30 -51.39
N LEU A 257 -37.81 -5.39 -52.35
CA LEU A 257 -37.63 -3.97 -52.07
C LEU A 257 -38.88 -3.34 -51.44
N VAL A 258 -40.07 -3.67 -51.95
CA VAL A 258 -41.35 -3.21 -51.39
C VAL A 258 -41.57 -3.76 -49.98
N ALA A 259 -41.24 -5.03 -49.72
CA ALA A 259 -41.33 -5.62 -48.38
C ALA A 259 -40.41 -4.91 -47.36
N VAL A 260 -39.17 -4.60 -47.75
CA VAL A 260 -38.22 -3.84 -46.90
C VAL A 260 -38.71 -2.42 -46.63
N VAL A 261 -39.25 -1.72 -47.62
CA VAL A 261 -39.81 -0.37 -47.44
C VAL A 261 -41.05 -0.38 -46.54
N LEU A 262 -41.93 -1.37 -46.67
CA LEU A 262 -43.10 -1.52 -45.79
C LEU A 262 -42.71 -1.89 -44.35
N LEU A 263 -41.68 -2.71 -44.15
CA LEU A 263 -41.14 -3.00 -42.82
C LEU A 263 -40.50 -1.76 -42.18
N ALA A 264 -39.72 -0.99 -42.94
CA ALA A 264 -39.13 0.27 -42.47
C ALA A 264 -40.21 1.30 -42.10
N ALA A 265 -41.23 1.47 -42.94
CA ALA A 265 -42.38 2.32 -42.65
C ALA A 265 -43.15 1.84 -41.40
N GLY A 266 -43.32 0.51 -41.24
CA GLY A 266 -43.95 -0.10 -40.07
C GLY A 266 -43.18 0.15 -38.76
N VAL A 267 -41.85 0.13 -38.79
CA VAL A 267 -41.01 0.46 -37.61
C VAL A 267 -41.07 1.95 -37.28
N VAL A 268 -41.08 2.83 -38.28
CA VAL A 268 -41.11 4.30 -38.08
C VAL A 268 -42.49 4.78 -37.62
N PHE A 269 -43.57 4.44 -38.33
CA PHE A 269 -44.92 4.90 -37.99
C PHE A 269 -45.61 4.05 -36.91
N GLY A 270 -45.28 2.76 -36.80
CA GLY A 270 -45.87 1.87 -35.79
C GLY A 270 -45.56 2.33 -34.36
N ARG A 271 -44.42 3.00 -34.14
CA ARG A 271 -44.08 3.56 -32.82
C ARG A 271 -45.08 4.64 -32.38
N SER A 272 -45.33 5.66 -33.21
CA SER A 272 -46.29 6.74 -32.88
C SER A 272 -47.77 6.30 -32.93
N LEU A 273 -48.09 5.22 -33.64
CA LEU A 273 -49.45 4.67 -33.68
C LEU A 273 -49.79 3.71 -32.52
N LEU A 274 -48.78 3.06 -31.92
CA LEU A 274 -48.97 2.16 -30.76
C LEU A 274 -48.63 2.83 -29.42
N PHE A 275 -47.76 3.84 -29.44
CA PHE A 275 -47.36 4.62 -28.28
C PHE A 275 -47.53 6.11 -28.62
N GLY A 276 -48.74 6.64 -28.39
CA GLY A 276 -49.02 8.06 -28.60
C GLY A 276 -48.19 8.95 -27.66
N ASP A 277 -47.96 10.20 -28.06
CA ASP A 277 -46.97 11.12 -27.48
C ASP A 277 -47.31 11.69 -26.08
N GLY A 278 -48.11 10.97 -25.29
CA GLY A 278 -48.34 11.27 -23.88
C GLY A 278 -47.15 10.83 -23.04
N GLU A 279 -46.36 11.80 -22.56
CA GLU A 279 -45.27 11.50 -21.61
C GLU A 279 -45.85 10.83 -20.36
N PRO A 280 -45.35 9.65 -19.95
CA PRO A 280 -45.92 8.92 -18.82
C PRO A 280 -45.82 9.75 -17.54
N PRO A 281 -46.84 9.72 -16.66
CA PRO A 281 -46.86 10.55 -15.47
C PRO A 281 -45.67 10.20 -14.57
N ARG A 282 -44.67 11.08 -14.55
CA ARG A 282 -43.54 10.99 -13.62
C ARG A 282 -44.11 11.12 -12.21
N ALA A 283 -44.09 10.04 -11.44
CA ALA A 283 -44.30 10.12 -10.01
C ALA A 283 -43.29 11.13 -9.42
N GLU A 284 -43.73 11.95 -8.48
CA GLU A 284 -42.81 12.84 -7.76
C GLU A 284 -41.69 12.00 -7.12
N PRO A 285 -40.42 12.44 -7.20
CA PRO A 285 -39.32 11.68 -6.62
C PRO A 285 -39.57 11.52 -5.11
N PRO A 286 -39.37 10.32 -4.54
CA PRO A 286 -39.64 10.08 -3.13
C PRO A 286 -38.83 11.05 -2.27
N SER A 287 -39.48 11.61 -1.24
CA SER A 287 -38.85 12.57 -0.33
C SER A 287 -37.48 12.04 0.15
N PRO A 288 -36.40 12.81 0.01
CA PRO A 288 -35.04 12.28 0.17
C PRO A 288 -34.85 11.73 1.59
N VAL A 289 -34.50 10.45 1.66
CA VAL A 289 -34.29 9.73 2.92
C VAL A 289 -33.12 10.37 3.66
N ARG A 290 -33.43 11.24 4.63
CA ARG A 290 -32.44 11.88 5.49
C ARG A 290 -31.91 10.87 6.50
N LEU A 291 -30.97 10.05 6.03
CA LEU A 291 -30.12 9.21 6.86
C LEU A 291 -29.50 10.10 7.96
N ARG A 292 -29.90 9.84 9.21
CA ARG A 292 -29.22 10.34 10.41
C ARG A 292 -28.34 9.20 10.92
N PRO A 293 -27.09 9.05 10.44
CA PRO A 293 -26.21 7.98 10.91
C PRO A 293 -25.84 8.22 12.38
N ALA A 294 -26.57 7.57 13.28
CA ALA A 294 -26.15 7.43 14.67
C ALA A 294 -24.97 6.46 14.72
N PHE A 295 -23.84 6.91 15.26
CA PHE A 295 -22.69 6.04 15.55
C PHE A 295 -22.96 5.29 16.86
N GLU A 296 -23.86 4.31 16.80
CA GLU A 296 -24.04 3.37 17.90
C GLU A 296 -22.69 2.68 18.20
N PRO A 297 -22.21 2.68 19.46
CA PRO A 297 -21.03 1.91 19.82
C PRO A 297 -21.29 0.42 19.62
N LEU A 298 -20.24 -0.35 19.33
CA LEU A 298 -20.35 -1.82 19.31
C LEU A 298 -20.90 -2.28 20.67
N GLY A 299 -22.08 -2.90 20.65
CA GLY A 299 -22.94 -3.04 21.83
C GLY A 299 -22.25 -3.78 22.97
N GLY A 300 -21.92 -3.05 24.04
CA GLY A 300 -21.10 -3.51 25.18
C GLY A 300 -21.72 -4.57 26.08
N SER A 301 -22.69 -5.37 25.60
CA SER A 301 -23.26 -6.53 26.29
C SER A 301 -22.65 -7.87 25.87
N GLY A 302 -21.82 -7.89 24.82
CA GLY A 302 -20.94 -9.00 24.49
C GLY A 302 -19.70 -9.00 25.39
N ALA A 303 -19.59 -9.97 26.29
CA ALA A 303 -18.31 -10.25 26.95
C ALA A 303 -17.36 -10.86 25.91
N ALA A 304 -16.21 -10.24 25.67
CA ALA A 304 -15.27 -10.65 24.62
C ALA A 304 -14.96 -12.16 24.69
N PRO A 305 -15.02 -12.88 23.55
CA PRO A 305 -15.12 -14.34 23.52
C PRO A 305 -13.96 -15.02 24.24
N SER A 306 -14.27 -16.10 24.95
CA SER A 306 -13.29 -16.84 25.73
C SER A 306 -12.18 -17.43 24.85
N LYS A 307 -11.01 -17.68 25.46
CA LYS A 307 -9.88 -18.34 24.79
C LYS A 307 -10.29 -19.67 24.13
N GLN A 308 -11.20 -20.40 24.78
CA GLN A 308 -11.72 -21.68 24.29
C GLN A 308 -12.62 -21.49 23.06
N GLN A 309 -13.54 -20.52 23.06
CA GLN A 309 -14.38 -20.21 21.89
C GLN A 309 -13.53 -19.74 20.70
N VAL A 310 -12.52 -18.87 20.93
CA VAL A 310 -11.61 -18.41 19.86
C VAL A 310 -10.75 -19.56 19.34
N ALA A 311 -10.22 -20.42 20.21
CA ALA A 311 -9.44 -21.59 19.78
C ALA A 311 -10.30 -22.59 18.98
N ALA A 312 -11.51 -22.92 19.45
CA ALA A 312 -12.40 -23.87 18.78
C ALA A 312 -12.89 -23.35 17.41
N ALA A 313 -13.18 -22.04 17.29
CA ALA A 313 -13.53 -21.45 16.00
C ALA A 313 -12.35 -21.47 15.00
N LEU A 314 -11.11 -21.28 15.49
CA LEU A 314 -9.92 -21.25 14.66
C LEU A 314 -9.39 -22.64 14.25
N GLU A 315 -9.60 -23.67 15.07
CA GLU A 315 -8.95 -24.99 14.96
C GLU A 315 -9.01 -25.63 13.54
N PRO A 316 -10.16 -25.63 12.82
CA PRO A 316 -10.22 -26.17 11.47
C PRO A 316 -9.45 -25.34 10.43
N ALA A 317 -9.31 -24.03 10.66
CA ALA A 317 -8.69 -23.10 9.72
C ALA A 317 -7.18 -22.96 9.94
N VAL A 318 -6.70 -23.01 11.19
CA VAL A 318 -5.26 -22.94 11.53
C VAL A 318 -4.53 -24.27 11.32
N SER A 319 -5.28 -25.34 11.05
CA SER A 319 -4.75 -26.66 10.69
C SER A 319 -4.65 -26.88 9.17
N ASP A 320 -4.99 -25.87 8.36
CA ASP A 320 -4.90 -25.93 6.89
C ASP A 320 -3.41 -25.97 6.45
N PRO A 321 -2.93 -27.04 5.80
CA PRO A 321 -1.51 -27.17 5.43
C PRO A 321 -1.04 -26.11 4.43
N ALA A 322 -1.96 -25.42 3.74
CA ALA A 322 -1.63 -24.28 2.88
C ALA A 322 -1.07 -23.06 3.64
N LEU A 323 -1.09 -23.05 4.98
CA LEU A 323 -0.47 -22.02 5.82
C LEU A 323 1.06 -22.16 5.95
N GLY A 324 1.64 -23.32 5.63
CA GLY A 324 3.09 -23.53 5.65
C GLY A 324 3.73 -23.26 7.02
N THR A 325 4.84 -22.51 7.03
CA THR A 325 5.46 -22.05 8.29
C THR A 325 4.65 -20.89 8.84
N PHE A 326 3.78 -21.18 9.80
CA PHE A 326 2.73 -20.27 10.25
C PHE A 326 3.04 -19.60 11.61
N GLY A 327 2.53 -18.38 11.78
CA GLY A 327 2.52 -17.67 13.06
C GLY A 327 1.35 -16.68 13.14
N GLY A 328 0.77 -16.50 14.31
CA GLY A 328 -0.37 -15.60 14.49
C GLY A 328 -0.76 -15.33 15.93
N ILE A 329 -1.60 -14.30 16.11
CA ILE A 329 -2.16 -13.89 17.39
C ILE A 329 -3.57 -13.32 17.22
N VAL A 330 -4.43 -13.55 18.22
CA VAL A 330 -5.73 -12.88 18.37
C VAL A 330 -5.79 -12.21 19.74
N LEU A 331 -6.19 -10.94 19.75
CA LEU A 331 -6.17 -10.05 20.90
C LEU A 331 -7.55 -9.43 21.11
N ASP A 332 -7.94 -9.36 22.37
CA ASP A 332 -9.01 -8.50 22.89
C ASP A 332 -8.52 -7.03 22.86
N PRO A 333 -9.14 -6.12 22.08
CA PRO A 333 -8.68 -4.74 21.97
C PRO A 333 -9.07 -3.86 23.16
N VAL A 334 -10.00 -4.31 24.02
CA VAL A 334 -10.42 -3.58 25.23
C VAL A 334 -9.43 -3.84 26.36
N THR A 335 -9.03 -5.10 26.56
CA THR A 335 -8.15 -5.51 27.67
C THR A 335 -6.69 -5.79 27.27
N GLY A 336 -6.38 -5.79 25.97
CA GLY A 336 -5.08 -6.21 25.43
C GLY A 336 -4.78 -7.71 25.58
N ARG A 337 -5.71 -8.48 26.16
CA ARG A 337 -5.54 -9.89 26.51
C ARG A 337 -5.40 -10.75 25.25
N THR A 338 -4.36 -11.58 25.22
CA THR A 338 -4.21 -12.61 24.18
C THR A 338 -5.28 -13.69 24.36
N LEU A 339 -6.14 -13.84 23.36
CA LEU A 339 -7.20 -14.85 23.30
C LEU A 339 -6.67 -16.15 22.68
N TRP A 340 -5.89 -16.04 21.60
CA TRP A 340 -5.21 -17.15 20.95
C TRP A 340 -3.82 -16.72 20.44
N LYS A 341 -2.86 -17.66 20.36
CA LYS A 341 -1.52 -17.44 19.78
C LYS A 341 -0.92 -18.73 19.23
N HIS A 342 -0.17 -18.62 18.15
CA HIS A 342 0.73 -19.66 17.61
C HIS A 342 2.00 -18.98 17.09
N ASN A 343 3.19 -19.41 17.51
CA ASN A 343 4.49 -18.81 17.15
C ASN A 343 4.58 -17.26 17.24
N ALA A 344 3.74 -16.60 18.06
CA ALA A 344 3.46 -15.17 17.94
C ALA A 344 4.63 -14.21 18.25
N GLN A 345 5.74 -14.72 18.80
CA GLN A 345 6.97 -13.98 19.10
C GLN A 345 8.15 -14.37 18.18
N GLN A 346 7.96 -15.33 17.28
CA GLN A 346 8.90 -15.62 16.20
C GLN A 346 8.77 -14.52 15.14
N GLY A 347 9.91 -14.08 14.59
CA GLY A 347 9.97 -13.14 13.48
C GLY A 347 9.81 -13.86 12.15
N PHE A 348 8.84 -13.45 11.35
CA PHE A 348 8.55 -13.98 10.01
C PHE A 348 8.82 -12.89 8.96
N VAL A 349 9.05 -13.27 7.69
CA VAL A 349 9.04 -12.29 6.61
C VAL A 349 7.63 -11.69 6.55
N PRO A 350 7.46 -10.37 6.72
CA PRO A 350 6.16 -9.76 6.91
C PRO A 350 5.41 -9.50 5.61
N ALA A 351 6.14 -9.37 4.49
CA ALA A 351 5.70 -8.60 3.34
C ALA A 351 5.10 -7.22 3.76
N SER A 352 4.21 -6.65 2.94
CA SER A 352 3.59 -5.34 3.17
C SER A 352 2.71 -5.16 4.43
N THR A 353 2.72 -6.08 5.40
CA THR A 353 2.24 -5.77 6.77
C THR A 353 3.26 -4.97 7.58
N ALA A 354 4.56 -4.99 7.22
CA ALA A 354 5.59 -4.16 7.87
C ALA A 354 5.24 -2.66 7.85
N LYS A 355 4.56 -2.20 6.79
CA LYS A 355 4.01 -0.84 6.66
C LYS A 355 3.26 -0.38 7.90
N LEU A 356 2.57 -1.27 8.63
CA LEU A 356 1.87 -0.91 9.87
C LEU A 356 2.81 -0.36 10.95
N LEU A 357 4.06 -0.82 11.03
CA LEU A 357 5.07 -0.28 11.96
C LEU A 357 5.45 1.14 11.53
N THR A 358 5.80 1.29 10.24
CA THR A 358 6.23 2.54 9.62
C THR A 358 5.18 3.64 9.73
N VAL A 359 3.93 3.39 9.31
CA VAL A 359 2.85 4.39 9.44
C VAL A 359 2.44 4.61 10.89
N SER A 360 2.60 3.64 11.79
CA SER A 360 2.40 3.89 13.23
C SER A 360 3.44 4.86 13.76
N ALA A 361 4.72 4.71 13.40
CA ALA A 361 5.77 5.65 13.79
C ALA A 361 5.52 7.05 13.21
N ALA A 362 5.16 7.16 11.92
CA ALA A 362 4.84 8.45 11.30
C ALA A 362 3.66 9.16 11.99
N LEU A 363 2.56 8.45 12.28
CA LEU A 363 1.42 8.99 13.03
C LEU A 363 1.77 9.37 14.48
N LEU A 364 2.75 8.70 15.10
CA LEU A 364 3.23 9.00 16.45
C LEU A 364 4.14 10.23 16.48
N THR A 365 4.94 10.46 15.43
CA THR A 365 5.87 11.59 15.32
C THR A 365 5.21 12.84 14.73
N LEU A 366 4.87 12.81 13.43
CA LEU A 366 4.66 14.01 12.59
C LEU A 366 3.28 14.69 12.78
N GLY A 367 2.25 13.94 13.16
CA GLY A 367 0.89 14.44 13.36
C GLY A 367 0.00 14.45 12.10
N HIS A 368 -1.30 14.23 12.28
CA HIS A 368 -2.24 13.85 11.20
C HIS A 368 -2.40 14.86 10.06
N ARG A 369 -2.26 16.15 10.37
CA ARG A 369 -2.41 17.26 9.41
C ARG A 369 -1.08 17.77 8.83
N HIS A 370 0.04 17.13 9.18
CA HIS A 370 1.34 17.43 8.58
C HIS A 370 1.28 17.27 7.05
N ARG A 371 1.99 18.15 6.32
CA ARG A 371 2.15 18.13 4.87
C ARG A 371 3.62 18.40 4.56
N PHE A 372 4.18 17.62 3.64
CA PHE A 372 5.52 17.83 3.10
C PHE A 372 5.48 18.97 2.08
N THR A 373 6.56 19.76 1.97
CA THR A 373 6.58 20.99 1.18
C THR A 373 7.69 20.93 0.14
N THR A 374 7.33 20.71 -1.11
CA THR A 374 8.25 20.78 -2.25
C THR A 374 8.24 22.22 -2.77
N LYS A 375 9.41 22.79 -3.01
CA LYS A 375 9.58 24.21 -3.34
C LYS A 375 10.54 24.41 -4.51
N VAL A 376 10.42 25.54 -5.19
CA VAL A 376 11.47 26.06 -6.07
C VAL A 376 12.05 27.30 -5.42
N VAL A 377 13.38 27.39 -5.37
CA VAL A 377 14.12 28.55 -4.85
C VAL A 377 15.03 29.14 -5.92
N GLN A 378 15.51 30.35 -5.71
CA GLN A 378 16.54 30.96 -6.56
C GLN A 378 17.86 30.18 -6.46
N GLY A 379 18.51 29.91 -7.60
CA GLY A 379 19.84 29.31 -7.65
C GLY A 379 20.96 30.32 -7.42
N ALA A 380 22.21 29.85 -7.52
CA ALA A 380 23.39 30.69 -7.27
C ALA A 380 23.61 31.74 -8.37
N GLU A 381 23.30 31.41 -9.62
CA GLU A 381 23.49 32.30 -10.78
C GLU A 381 22.19 33.02 -11.18
N PRO A 382 22.26 34.24 -11.75
CA PRO A 382 21.09 34.96 -12.26
C PRO A 382 20.26 34.11 -13.25
N GLY A 383 18.95 34.01 -12.99
CA GLY A 383 18.01 33.22 -13.79
C GLY A 383 18.00 31.71 -13.49
N SER A 384 18.95 31.19 -12.72
CA SER A 384 18.94 29.77 -12.29
C SER A 384 17.95 29.55 -11.15
N VAL A 385 17.34 28.36 -11.10
CA VAL A 385 16.42 27.95 -10.02
C VAL A 385 16.70 26.53 -9.54
N VAL A 386 16.36 26.22 -8.29
CA VAL A 386 16.55 24.89 -7.69
C VAL A 386 15.23 24.32 -7.20
N LEU A 387 14.84 23.16 -7.72
CA LEU A 387 13.73 22.35 -7.23
C LEU A 387 14.18 21.55 -5.99
N VAL A 388 13.67 21.91 -4.81
CA VAL A 388 14.08 21.29 -3.54
C VAL A 388 13.04 20.29 -3.08
N GLY A 389 13.45 19.03 -2.96
CA GLY A 389 12.56 17.94 -2.56
C GLY A 389 12.12 18.02 -1.10
N GLY A 390 10.81 18.10 -0.89
CA GLY A 390 10.21 18.24 0.44
C GLY A 390 10.00 16.94 1.22
N GLY A 391 10.31 15.78 0.62
CA GLY A 391 9.83 14.48 1.08
C GLY A 391 8.42 14.14 0.55
N ASP A 392 7.98 14.75 -0.56
CA ASP A 392 6.73 14.41 -1.22
C ASP A 392 6.97 13.66 -2.55
N PRO A 393 6.71 12.34 -2.61
CA PRO A 393 6.76 11.57 -3.84
C PRO A 393 5.41 11.58 -4.59
N THR A 394 4.41 12.33 -4.11
CA THR A 394 3.03 12.31 -4.63
C THR A 394 2.67 13.48 -5.54
N LEU A 395 3.57 14.47 -5.69
CA LEU A 395 3.39 15.63 -6.57
C LEU A 395 2.96 15.20 -7.97
N SER A 396 1.84 15.72 -8.47
CA SER A 396 1.25 15.23 -9.71
C SER A 396 1.75 15.99 -10.93
N SER A 397 2.07 15.21 -11.96
CA SER A 397 2.30 15.63 -13.34
C SER A 397 1.01 15.88 -14.12
N LEU A 398 -0.15 15.49 -13.59
CA LEU A 398 -1.44 15.70 -14.24
C LEU A 398 -1.96 17.14 -14.06
N PRO A 399 -2.80 17.65 -14.98
CA PRO A 399 -3.55 18.91 -14.80
C PRO A 399 -4.37 18.92 -13.50
N GLU A 400 -4.70 20.10 -12.99
CA GLU A 400 -5.39 20.27 -11.69
C GLU A 400 -6.80 19.63 -11.65
N GLU A 401 -7.42 19.40 -12.80
CA GLU A 401 -8.71 18.71 -12.93
C GLU A 401 -8.60 17.17 -12.90
N ALA A 402 -7.39 16.63 -13.05
CA ALA A 402 -7.14 15.20 -13.23
C ALA A 402 -6.39 14.59 -12.04
N ASN A 403 -6.90 13.48 -11.49
CA ASN A 403 -6.31 12.83 -10.33
C ASN A 403 -5.41 11.65 -10.74
N SER A 404 -4.23 11.56 -10.12
CA SER A 404 -3.40 10.36 -10.14
C SER A 404 -3.83 9.38 -9.04
N VAL A 405 -3.09 8.29 -8.85
CA VAL A 405 -3.31 7.34 -7.74
C VAL A 405 -3.04 7.90 -6.33
N TYR A 406 -2.75 9.21 -6.20
CA TYR A 406 -2.58 9.92 -4.94
C TYR A 406 -3.68 10.99 -4.76
N PRO A 407 -4.86 10.65 -4.20
CA PRO A 407 -5.96 11.60 -4.10
C PRO A 407 -5.66 12.74 -3.11
N GLY A 408 -5.70 13.98 -3.61
CA GLY A 408 -5.34 15.18 -2.86
C GLY A 408 -3.84 15.51 -2.84
N ALA A 409 -3.08 14.99 -3.81
CA ALA A 409 -1.73 15.46 -4.13
C ALA A 409 -1.69 16.97 -4.45
N ALA A 410 -0.49 17.55 -4.40
CA ALA A 410 -0.22 18.83 -5.05
C ALA A 410 -0.02 18.64 -6.57
N HIS A 411 -0.13 19.71 -7.36
CA HIS A 411 0.12 19.67 -8.81
C HIS A 411 1.36 20.49 -9.18
N LEU A 412 2.09 20.03 -10.19
CA LEU A 412 3.28 20.73 -10.69
C LEU A 412 2.92 22.04 -11.41
N ASP A 413 1.73 22.16 -12.01
CA ASP A 413 1.28 23.38 -12.67
C ASP A 413 1.12 24.55 -11.70
N THR A 414 0.66 24.29 -10.46
CA THR A 414 0.62 25.30 -9.39
C THR A 414 2.02 25.85 -9.10
N LEU A 415 3.02 24.97 -8.98
CA LEU A 415 4.42 25.33 -8.71
C LEU A 415 5.04 26.11 -9.89
N VAL A 416 4.74 25.70 -11.14
CA VAL A 416 5.16 26.41 -12.36
C VAL A 416 4.56 27.81 -12.43
N ALA A 417 3.28 27.97 -12.06
CA ALA A 417 2.59 29.26 -12.07
C ALA A 417 3.20 30.23 -11.04
N GLU A 418 3.54 29.76 -9.84
CA GLU A 418 4.24 30.58 -8.84
C GLU A 418 5.64 30.99 -9.31
N VAL A 419 6.46 30.04 -9.82
CA VAL A 419 7.82 30.34 -10.31
C VAL A 419 7.78 31.36 -11.45
N ARG A 420 6.91 31.18 -12.46
CA ARG A 420 6.75 32.16 -13.55
C ARG A 420 6.34 33.55 -13.04
N LYS A 421 5.50 33.61 -12.00
CA LYS A 421 5.09 34.88 -11.38
C LYS A 421 6.25 35.53 -10.60
N ALA A 422 7.11 34.74 -9.97
CA ALA A 422 8.25 35.22 -9.19
C ALA A 422 9.44 35.66 -10.07
N THR A 423 9.71 34.98 -11.19
CA THR A 423 10.83 35.31 -12.10
C THR A 423 10.43 36.17 -13.30
N GLY A 424 9.15 36.52 -13.45
CA GLY A 424 8.61 37.14 -14.67
C GLY A 424 8.54 36.20 -15.88
N GLY A 425 8.88 34.92 -15.71
CA GLY A 425 8.98 33.91 -16.76
C GLY A 425 10.41 33.66 -17.25
N GLU A 426 11.39 34.44 -16.80
CA GLU A 426 12.80 34.25 -17.17
C GLU A 426 13.44 33.19 -16.25
N VAL A 427 13.79 32.04 -16.81
CA VAL A 427 14.55 30.97 -16.14
C VAL A 427 15.57 30.42 -17.13
N SER A 428 16.84 30.30 -16.72
CA SER A 428 17.96 29.91 -17.60
C SER A 428 18.44 28.48 -17.39
N SER A 429 18.35 27.95 -16.17
CA SER A 429 18.73 26.57 -15.82
C SER A 429 17.96 26.07 -14.59
N ILE A 430 17.86 24.74 -14.43
CA ILE A 430 17.20 24.12 -13.28
C ILE A 430 18.12 23.07 -12.64
N THR A 431 18.31 23.18 -11.33
CA THR A 431 18.96 22.14 -10.52
C THR A 431 17.92 21.43 -9.66
N VAL A 432 18.12 20.15 -9.34
CA VAL A 432 17.27 19.41 -8.38
C VAL A 432 18.08 19.07 -7.14
N ASP A 433 17.59 19.51 -5.99
CA ASP A 433 18.21 19.27 -4.68
C ASP A 433 17.63 18.01 -4.03
N THR A 434 18.47 16.99 -3.98
CA THR A 434 18.19 15.68 -3.36
C THR A 434 18.87 15.48 -2.00
N SER A 435 19.60 16.48 -1.49
CA SER A 435 20.44 16.40 -0.27
C SER A 435 19.68 16.00 1.01
N ARG A 436 18.35 16.15 1.01
CA ARG A 436 17.45 15.75 2.10
C ARG A 436 17.62 14.28 2.51
N TYR A 437 17.98 13.39 1.59
CA TYR A 437 18.10 11.95 1.82
C TYR A 437 19.54 11.46 1.61
N THR A 438 19.96 10.44 2.36
CA THR A 438 21.33 9.89 2.30
C THR A 438 21.36 8.38 2.11
N GLY A 439 22.56 7.84 1.89
CA GLY A 439 22.78 6.41 1.67
C GLY A 439 22.25 5.94 0.30
N PRO A 440 22.03 4.61 0.13
CA PRO A 440 21.51 4.09 -1.13
C PRO A 440 20.04 4.47 -1.35
N ASP A 441 19.66 4.45 -2.62
CA ASP A 441 18.34 4.74 -3.18
C ASP A 441 17.40 3.51 -3.17
N LEU A 442 17.96 2.30 -3.31
CA LEU A 442 17.28 1.01 -3.20
C LEU A 442 17.69 0.28 -1.90
N ALA A 443 16.76 -0.42 -1.26
CA ALA A 443 17.03 -1.10 0.01
C ALA A 443 17.72 -2.47 -0.18
N PRO A 444 18.46 -2.97 0.83
CA PRO A 444 19.02 -4.32 0.78
C PRO A 444 17.93 -5.39 0.62
N GLY A 445 18.11 -6.29 -0.35
CA GLY A 445 17.16 -7.35 -0.68
C GLY A 445 16.09 -6.96 -1.70
N TRP A 446 16.05 -5.71 -2.19
CA TRP A 446 15.23 -5.31 -3.34
C TRP A 446 15.86 -5.79 -4.67
N LEU A 447 15.02 -6.07 -5.68
CA LEU A 447 15.47 -6.35 -7.04
C LEU A 447 15.38 -5.06 -7.87
N PRO A 448 16.45 -4.62 -8.57
CA PRO A 448 16.37 -3.45 -9.46
C PRO A 448 15.29 -3.55 -10.55
N ALA A 449 14.95 -4.78 -10.96
CA ALA A 449 13.85 -5.05 -11.89
C ALA A 449 12.47 -4.62 -11.35
N ASP A 450 12.29 -4.54 -10.02
CA ASP A 450 11.00 -4.14 -9.43
C ASP A 450 10.67 -2.64 -9.61
N VAL A 451 11.64 -1.85 -10.09
CA VAL A 451 11.41 -0.50 -10.63
C VAL A 451 10.65 -0.58 -11.95
N GLY A 452 11.12 -1.41 -12.89
CA GLY A 452 10.42 -1.70 -14.15
C GLY A 452 9.08 -2.43 -13.95
N ASN A 453 8.96 -3.28 -12.93
CA ASN A 453 7.69 -3.91 -12.56
C ASN A 453 6.70 -2.93 -11.88
N GLY A 454 7.15 -1.73 -11.52
CA GLY A 454 6.29 -0.67 -10.97
C GLY A 454 6.02 -0.74 -9.46
N TYR A 455 6.72 -1.61 -8.73
CA TYR A 455 6.54 -1.78 -7.28
C TYR A 455 7.32 -0.74 -6.48
N ILE A 456 8.46 -0.25 -6.98
CA ILE A 456 9.38 0.67 -6.29
C ILE A 456 9.98 1.69 -7.26
N ALA A 457 10.57 2.75 -6.71
CA ALA A 457 11.50 3.62 -7.42
C ALA A 457 12.73 3.84 -6.51
N PRO A 458 13.87 4.33 -7.03
CA PRO A 458 14.90 5.00 -6.23
C PRO A 458 14.26 5.98 -5.23
N ILE A 459 14.56 5.85 -3.94
CA ILE A 459 13.90 6.66 -2.90
C ILE A 459 14.60 8.02 -2.76
N GLU A 460 14.17 8.95 -3.61
CA GLU A 460 14.58 10.36 -3.68
C GLU A 460 13.53 11.30 -3.05
N PRO A 461 13.89 12.53 -2.59
CA PRO A 461 13.00 13.40 -1.81
C PRO A 461 11.99 14.21 -2.65
N VAL A 462 12.01 14.08 -3.97
CA VAL A 462 10.98 14.58 -4.89
C VAL A 462 10.76 13.56 -5.99
N MET A 463 9.50 13.32 -6.35
CA MET A 463 9.11 12.49 -7.50
C MET A 463 7.79 13.02 -8.06
N LEU A 464 7.55 12.82 -9.36
CA LEU A 464 6.22 12.96 -9.93
C LEU A 464 5.46 11.63 -9.88
N ASP A 465 4.27 11.64 -9.30
CA ASP A 465 3.32 10.50 -9.22
C ASP A 465 3.96 9.16 -8.75
N GLY A 466 4.91 9.24 -7.81
CA GLY A 466 5.66 8.11 -7.29
C GLY A 466 6.65 7.51 -8.29
N GLY A 467 7.09 8.30 -9.26
CA GLY A 467 7.97 7.92 -10.37
C GLY A 467 7.29 7.17 -11.51
N ARG A 468 5.95 7.09 -11.57
CA ARG A 468 5.23 6.23 -12.54
C ARG A 468 5.24 6.78 -13.96
N ALA A 469 5.47 5.91 -14.94
CA ALA A 469 5.26 6.19 -16.37
C ALA A 469 3.77 6.28 -16.77
N ASP A 470 2.85 5.85 -15.90
CA ASP A 470 1.41 6.11 -16.00
C ASP A 470 0.88 6.44 -14.60
N PRO A 471 0.55 7.72 -14.33
CA PRO A 471 0.15 8.17 -12.99
C PRO A 471 -1.25 7.68 -12.59
N THR A 472 -2.06 7.17 -13.52
CA THR A 472 -3.43 6.72 -13.28
C THR A 472 -3.52 5.27 -12.82
N ARG A 473 -2.48 4.45 -13.07
CA ARG A 473 -2.46 3.03 -12.73
C ARG A 473 -1.65 2.73 -11.47
N GLY A 474 -2.28 2.01 -10.53
CA GLY A 474 -1.67 1.65 -9.24
C GLY A 474 -0.34 0.89 -9.38
N VAL A 475 -0.28 -0.03 -10.34
CA VAL A 475 0.93 -0.69 -10.84
C VAL A 475 1.18 -0.21 -12.26
N SER A 476 2.31 0.48 -12.44
CA SER A 476 2.84 0.95 -13.73
C SER A 476 4.36 1.06 -13.58
N PRO A 477 5.18 0.75 -14.61
CA PRO A 477 6.63 0.92 -14.55
C PRO A 477 7.03 2.28 -13.99
N ARG A 478 8.06 2.30 -13.15
CA ARG A 478 8.58 3.53 -12.54
C ARG A 478 9.96 3.89 -13.09
N SER A 479 10.31 5.15 -12.97
CA SER A 479 11.62 5.68 -13.38
C SER A 479 12.75 5.23 -12.45
N SER A 480 13.95 5.12 -13.00
CA SER A 480 15.22 4.98 -12.29
C SER A 480 15.90 6.33 -12.00
N GLN A 481 15.27 7.47 -12.31
CA GLN A 481 15.74 8.83 -12.01
C GLN A 481 14.59 9.78 -11.62
N PRO A 482 13.68 9.41 -10.69
CA PRO A 482 12.42 10.12 -10.48
C PRO A 482 12.55 11.59 -10.03
N ALA A 483 13.66 12.00 -9.39
CA ALA A 483 13.93 13.40 -9.05
C ALA A 483 14.40 14.22 -10.26
N LEU A 484 15.29 13.67 -11.09
CA LEU A 484 15.67 14.32 -12.37
C LEU A 484 14.47 14.43 -13.30
N ASP A 485 13.58 13.44 -13.35
CA ASP A 485 12.36 13.52 -14.16
C ASP A 485 11.40 14.60 -13.66
N ALA A 486 11.33 14.84 -12.35
CA ALA A 486 10.61 15.99 -11.79
C ALA A 486 11.23 17.34 -12.23
N GLY A 487 12.57 17.44 -12.22
CA GLY A 487 13.29 18.60 -12.74
C GLY A 487 13.11 18.82 -14.26
N ARG A 488 13.16 17.74 -15.05
CA ARG A 488 12.98 17.75 -16.51
C ARG A 488 11.56 18.18 -16.90
N GLU A 489 10.56 17.70 -16.20
CA GLU A 489 9.17 18.10 -16.45
C GLU A 489 8.89 19.54 -16.00
N LEU A 490 9.52 20.00 -14.89
CA LEU A 490 9.52 21.41 -14.49
C LEU A 490 10.20 22.29 -15.56
N ALA A 491 11.36 21.88 -16.08
CA ALA A 491 12.09 22.56 -17.16
C ALA A 491 11.24 22.67 -18.43
N ARG A 492 10.63 21.55 -18.86
CA ARG A 492 9.72 21.49 -20.00
C ARG A 492 8.53 22.44 -19.87
N ARG A 493 8.00 22.63 -18.65
CA ARG A 493 6.91 23.58 -18.37
C ARG A 493 7.37 25.03 -18.26
N LEU A 494 8.61 25.28 -17.83
CA LEU A 494 9.20 26.63 -17.76
C LEU A 494 9.81 27.10 -19.09
N GLY A 495 10.07 26.19 -20.04
CA GLY A 495 10.69 26.50 -21.33
C GLY A 495 12.22 26.34 -21.35
N VAL A 496 12.79 25.74 -20.30
CA VAL A 496 14.22 25.44 -20.16
C VAL A 496 14.53 24.11 -20.87
N PRO A 497 15.69 23.95 -21.55
CA PRO A 497 16.08 22.67 -22.14
C PRO A 497 16.19 21.56 -21.08
N THR A 498 15.61 20.39 -21.35
CA THR A 498 15.62 19.26 -20.41
C THR A 498 16.97 18.54 -20.32
N SER A 499 17.92 18.91 -21.19
CA SER A 499 19.35 18.57 -21.10
C SER A 499 20.07 19.31 -19.97
N ASP A 500 19.54 20.47 -19.56
CA ASP A 500 20.22 21.45 -18.71
C ASP A 500 19.69 21.34 -17.27
N VAL A 501 19.42 20.09 -16.85
CA VAL A 501 18.81 19.70 -15.58
C VAL A 501 19.72 18.74 -14.84
N ASP A 502 20.41 19.26 -13.82
CA ASP A 502 21.41 18.55 -13.00
C ASP A 502 20.96 18.35 -11.54
N ILE A 503 21.67 17.49 -10.82
CA ILE A 503 21.56 17.37 -9.35
C ILE A 503 22.53 18.35 -8.67
N GLY A 504 22.07 19.03 -7.62
CA GLY A 504 22.90 19.95 -6.83
C GLY A 504 22.13 20.63 -5.69
N GLU A 505 22.84 21.14 -4.70
CA GLU A 505 22.26 21.68 -3.47
C GLU A 505 21.72 23.10 -3.64
N ALA A 506 20.62 23.42 -2.96
CA ALA A 506 20.07 24.78 -2.94
C ALA A 506 20.95 25.74 -2.10
N PRO A 507 21.17 27.00 -2.54
CA PRO A 507 21.90 27.98 -1.73
C PRO A 507 21.23 28.21 -0.37
N GLN A 508 22.04 28.29 0.70
CA GLN A 508 21.52 28.49 2.05
C GLN A 508 20.77 29.84 2.15
N GLY A 509 19.50 29.78 2.56
CA GLY A 509 18.65 30.97 2.65
C GLY A 509 18.12 31.51 1.32
N ALA A 510 18.26 30.77 0.21
CA ALA A 510 17.74 31.15 -1.09
C ALA A 510 16.25 31.55 -1.06
N PRO A 511 15.87 32.70 -1.68
CA PRO A 511 14.48 33.11 -1.81
C PRO A 511 13.59 32.03 -2.44
N VAL A 512 12.40 31.81 -1.86
CA VAL A 512 11.39 30.90 -2.41
C VAL A 512 10.67 31.58 -3.57
N LEU A 513 10.65 30.91 -4.73
CA LEU A 513 9.99 31.36 -5.95
C LEU A 513 8.61 30.69 -6.14
N GLY A 514 8.39 29.54 -5.49
CA GLY A 514 7.09 28.90 -5.34
C GLY A 514 7.15 27.70 -4.39
N GLU A 515 6.03 27.32 -3.78
CA GLU A 515 5.94 26.14 -2.91
C GLU A 515 4.58 25.43 -3.02
N VAL A 516 4.61 24.09 -2.97
CA VAL A 516 3.41 23.25 -2.97
C VAL A 516 3.44 22.22 -1.85
N LYS A 517 2.26 21.90 -1.31
CA LYS A 517 2.11 21.16 -0.05
C LYS A 517 1.30 19.89 -0.22
N SER A 518 1.95 18.76 0.07
CA SER A 518 1.47 17.38 -0.11
C SER A 518 0.09 17.11 0.45
N ALA A 519 -0.53 15.99 0.08
CA ALA A 519 -1.68 15.46 0.82
C ALA A 519 -1.35 15.36 2.34
N PRO A 520 -2.32 15.58 3.25
CA PRO A 520 -2.08 15.42 4.69
C PRO A 520 -1.59 14.02 5.05
N LEU A 521 -0.73 13.88 6.06
CA LEU A 521 -0.19 12.60 6.51
C LEU A 521 -1.26 11.52 6.71
N GLN A 522 -2.43 11.86 7.27
CA GLN A 522 -3.52 10.90 7.44
C GLN A 522 -4.05 10.33 6.11
N GLN A 523 -4.02 11.11 5.03
CA GLN A 523 -4.39 10.68 3.68
C GLN A 523 -3.25 9.89 3.02
N MET A 524 -1.99 10.26 3.22
CA MET A 524 -0.84 9.45 2.78
C MET A 524 -0.84 8.06 3.42
N VAL A 525 -1.10 7.98 4.73
CA VAL A 525 -1.27 6.70 5.45
C VAL A 525 -2.46 5.90 4.94
N ARG A 526 -3.55 6.56 4.50
CA ARG A 526 -4.66 5.90 3.79
C ARG A 526 -4.17 5.25 2.50
N THR A 527 -3.40 5.96 1.68
CA THR A 527 -2.87 5.42 0.42
C THR A 527 -1.91 4.25 0.65
N VAL A 528 -0.95 4.40 1.58
CA VAL A 528 0.02 3.35 1.96
C VAL A 528 -0.68 2.07 2.41
N LEU A 529 -1.76 2.16 3.19
CA LEU A 529 -2.46 0.96 3.68
C LEU A 529 -3.47 0.38 2.68
N ARG A 530 -4.19 1.21 1.91
CA ARG A 530 -5.19 0.73 0.93
C ARG A 530 -4.56 0.12 -0.32
N HIS A 531 -3.63 0.85 -0.93
CA HIS A 531 -3.00 0.50 -2.22
C HIS A 531 -1.64 -0.19 -2.03
N SER A 532 -1.14 -0.27 -0.79
CA SER A 532 0.11 -0.96 -0.45
C SER A 532 1.38 -0.34 -1.05
N ASP A 533 1.35 0.95 -1.41
CA ASP A 533 2.45 1.64 -2.09
C ASP A 533 3.75 1.60 -1.27
N ASN A 534 4.86 1.16 -1.90
CA ASN A 534 6.16 1.01 -1.24
C ASN A 534 6.87 2.35 -1.09
N VAL A 535 6.94 3.13 -2.18
CA VAL A 535 7.67 4.42 -2.23
C VAL A 535 7.18 5.39 -1.16
N LEU A 536 5.86 5.53 -1.01
CA LEU A 536 5.28 6.38 0.02
C LEU A 536 5.49 5.82 1.45
N ALA A 537 5.70 4.51 1.61
CA ALA A 537 6.07 3.93 2.91
C ALA A 537 7.54 4.21 3.27
N GLU A 538 8.48 4.05 2.34
CA GLU A 538 9.90 4.36 2.56
C GLU A 538 10.13 5.86 2.80
N THR A 539 9.43 6.70 2.04
CA THR A 539 9.43 8.16 2.23
C THR A 539 9.00 8.50 3.65
N LEU A 540 7.85 8.00 4.11
CA LEU A 540 7.39 8.20 5.50
C LEU A 540 8.34 7.61 6.55
N ALA A 541 9.17 6.61 6.20
CA ALA A 541 10.20 6.10 7.09
C ALA A 541 11.41 7.05 7.20
N ARG A 542 11.88 7.63 6.08
CA ARG A 542 12.94 8.64 6.06
C ARG A 542 12.50 9.94 6.73
N GLU A 543 11.26 10.36 6.54
CA GLU A 543 10.66 11.52 7.24
C GLU A 543 10.53 11.30 8.76
N VAL A 544 10.31 10.06 9.22
CA VAL A 544 10.40 9.70 10.64
C VAL A 544 11.84 9.75 11.16
N ALA A 545 12.84 9.44 10.33
CA ALA A 545 14.24 9.63 10.69
C ALA A 545 14.60 11.11 10.86
N ILE A 546 14.29 11.95 9.86
CA ILE A 546 14.52 13.41 9.90
C ILE A 546 13.87 14.01 11.15
N ALA A 547 12.58 13.72 11.39
CA ALA A 547 11.84 14.26 12.54
C ALA A 547 12.19 13.59 13.89
N THR A 548 13.23 12.75 13.96
CA THR A 548 13.79 12.22 15.22
C THR A 548 15.33 12.20 15.25
N ASP A 549 15.98 13.05 14.44
CA ASP A 549 17.44 13.24 14.39
C ASP A 549 18.23 11.95 14.07
N HIS A 550 17.65 11.08 13.25
CA HIS A 550 18.31 9.90 12.67
C HIS A 550 18.70 10.16 11.21
N GLU A 551 19.68 9.41 10.71
CA GLU A 551 20.09 9.48 9.31
C GLU A 551 18.90 9.21 8.36
N PRO A 552 18.65 10.04 7.33
CA PRO A 552 17.58 9.85 6.35
C PRO A 552 17.93 8.80 5.28
N SER A 553 18.49 7.65 5.70
CA SER A 553 18.80 6.45 4.91
C SER A 553 17.85 5.30 5.28
N PHE A 554 17.87 4.17 4.56
CA PHE A 554 17.10 2.98 4.97
C PHE A 554 17.50 2.46 6.37
N ALA A 555 18.79 2.54 6.72
CA ALA A 555 19.29 2.09 8.02
C ALA A 555 18.83 3.03 9.15
N GLY A 556 18.96 4.35 8.96
CA GLY A 556 18.50 5.33 9.94
C GLY A 556 16.97 5.40 10.04
N ALA A 557 16.24 5.28 8.94
CA ALA A 557 14.78 5.20 8.90
C ALA A 557 14.23 3.99 9.67
N THR A 558 14.77 2.79 9.43
CA THR A 558 14.34 1.58 10.16
C THR A 558 14.75 1.62 11.64
N ALA A 559 15.90 2.22 11.97
CA ALA A 559 16.26 2.51 13.36
C ALA A 559 15.27 3.49 14.01
N ALA A 560 14.91 4.59 13.33
CA ALA A 560 13.98 5.62 13.81
C ALA A 560 12.57 5.06 14.05
N VAL A 561 12.02 4.30 13.09
CA VAL A 561 10.73 3.61 13.24
C VAL A 561 10.73 2.71 14.47
N ARG A 562 11.78 1.88 14.64
CA ARG A 562 11.91 1.00 15.81
C ARG A 562 12.04 1.81 17.11
N ALA A 563 12.84 2.89 17.12
CA ALA A 563 13.01 3.76 18.29
C ALA A 563 11.72 4.49 18.69
N VAL A 564 10.96 5.04 17.72
CA VAL A 564 9.64 5.68 17.98
C VAL A 564 8.66 4.68 18.59
N LEU A 565 8.57 3.46 18.04
CA LEU A 565 7.66 2.44 18.55
C LEU A 565 8.08 1.94 19.94
N THR A 566 9.37 1.66 20.18
CA THR A 566 9.86 1.26 21.51
C THR A 566 9.62 2.35 22.56
N ARG A 567 9.89 3.63 22.25
CA ARG A 567 9.59 4.78 23.12
C ARG A 567 8.08 4.94 23.42
N ASN A 568 7.21 4.43 22.54
CA ASN A 568 5.75 4.39 22.75
C ASN A 568 5.25 3.09 23.42
N GLY A 569 6.16 2.26 23.97
CA GLY A 569 5.81 1.07 24.73
C GLY A 569 5.35 -0.11 23.87
N PHE A 570 5.89 -0.27 22.67
CA PHE A 570 5.69 -1.46 21.84
C PHE A 570 6.87 -2.44 21.97
N ASP A 571 6.55 -3.70 22.27
CA ASP A 571 7.52 -4.80 22.27
C ASP A 571 7.88 -5.17 20.82
N LEU A 572 9.13 -4.90 20.46
CA LEU A 572 9.73 -5.25 19.17
C LEU A 572 10.76 -6.39 19.30
N THR A 573 10.70 -7.18 20.37
CA THR A 573 11.50 -8.41 20.50
C THR A 573 11.18 -9.35 19.35
N GLY A 574 12.21 -9.93 18.72
CA GLY A 574 12.08 -10.73 17.50
C GLY A 574 11.78 -9.92 16.23
N THR A 575 11.77 -8.58 16.29
CA THR A 575 11.52 -7.70 15.14
C THR A 575 12.78 -6.98 14.64
N ARG A 576 13.15 -7.28 13.40
CA ARG A 576 14.19 -6.64 12.58
C ARG A 576 13.53 -6.01 11.36
N MET A 577 13.89 -4.77 11.06
CA MET A 577 13.50 -4.10 9.81
C MET A 577 14.76 -3.80 9.00
N VAL A 578 14.64 -3.85 7.68
CA VAL A 578 15.66 -3.53 6.67
C VAL A 578 15.14 -2.46 5.71
N ASP A 579 13.83 -2.42 5.46
CA ASP A 579 13.12 -1.31 4.83
C ASP A 579 11.84 -0.90 5.61
N GLY A 580 11.14 0.13 5.16
CA GLY A 580 9.88 0.63 5.74
C GLY A 580 8.60 0.09 5.09
N SER A 581 8.69 -0.62 3.97
CA SER A 581 7.57 -1.10 3.15
C SER A 581 7.28 -2.59 3.30
N GLY A 582 8.21 -3.38 3.86
CA GLY A 582 8.13 -4.83 3.91
C GLY A 582 8.35 -5.49 2.55
N LEU A 583 9.25 -4.96 1.71
CA LEU A 583 9.60 -5.60 0.43
C LEU A 583 10.86 -6.48 0.58
N SER A 584 11.81 -6.08 1.43
CA SER A 584 13.01 -6.85 1.74
C SER A 584 12.67 -8.21 2.36
N THR A 585 13.23 -9.27 1.79
CA THR A 585 13.11 -10.64 2.34
C THR A 585 13.98 -10.87 3.58
N ASP A 586 14.78 -9.88 4.00
CA ASP A 586 15.54 -9.87 5.26
C ASP A 586 14.77 -9.27 6.45
N ASP A 587 13.59 -8.68 6.22
CA ASP A 587 12.69 -8.23 7.28
C ASP A 587 12.20 -9.41 8.13
N ARG A 588 12.10 -9.20 9.44
CA ARG A 588 11.48 -10.16 10.37
C ARG A 588 10.56 -9.40 11.31
N VAL A 589 9.25 -9.66 11.27
CA VAL A 589 8.28 -9.03 12.18
C VAL A 589 7.49 -10.11 12.90
N THR A 590 7.17 -9.89 14.18
CA THR A 590 6.36 -10.82 14.97
C THR A 590 4.86 -10.51 14.84
N ALA A 591 4.01 -11.53 14.85
CA ALA A 591 2.56 -11.32 14.90
C ALA A 591 2.13 -10.51 16.15
N ARG A 592 2.86 -10.66 17.27
CA ARG A 592 2.71 -9.85 18.49
C ARG A 592 2.91 -8.35 18.23
N ALA A 593 3.95 -7.95 17.49
CA ALA A 593 4.20 -6.54 17.18
C ALA A 593 3.02 -5.94 16.40
N LEU A 594 2.64 -6.56 15.28
CA LEU A 594 1.51 -6.15 14.44
C LEU A 594 0.19 -6.06 15.23
N GLY A 595 -0.13 -7.08 16.01
CA GLY A 595 -1.33 -7.09 16.85
C GLY A 595 -1.32 -5.99 17.93
N SER A 596 -0.17 -5.70 18.55
CA SER A 596 -0.08 -4.69 19.61
C SER A 596 -0.34 -3.25 19.12
N LEU A 597 0.09 -2.93 17.90
CA LEU A 597 -0.19 -1.66 17.22
C LEU A 597 -1.70 -1.50 17.00
N LEU A 598 -2.34 -2.55 16.46
CA LEU A 598 -3.77 -2.57 16.16
C LEU A 598 -4.64 -2.55 17.42
N VAL A 599 -4.22 -3.21 18.51
CA VAL A 599 -4.85 -3.03 19.84
C VAL A 599 -4.73 -1.58 20.30
N SER A 600 -3.55 -0.97 20.21
CA SER A 600 -3.37 0.43 20.63
C SER A 600 -4.22 1.41 19.80
N ALA A 601 -4.46 1.15 18.52
CA ALA A 601 -5.39 1.90 17.68
C ALA A 601 -6.88 1.64 18.01
N SER A 602 -7.21 0.41 18.41
CA SER A 602 -8.58 -0.07 18.66
C SER A 602 -9.07 0.09 20.11
N ALA A 603 -8.18 0.45 21.04
CA ALA A 603 -8.53 0.63 22.44
C ALA A 603 -9.70 1.63 22.61
N PRO A 604 -10.63 1.39 23.55
CA PRO A 604 -11.80 2.22 23.76
C PRO A 604 -11.44 3.63 24.27
N ALA A 605 -12.44 4.50 24.32
CA ALA A 605 -12.37 5.72 25.11
C ALA A 605 -12.42 5.41 26.62
N GLY A 606 -11.97 6.38 27.43
CA GLY A 606 -12.21 6.38 28.87
C GLY A 606 -13.68 6.63 29.21
N ALA A 607 -14.02 6.58 30.51
CA ALA A 607 -15.36 6.88 31.01
C ALA A 607 -15.77 8.36 30.80
N ASP A 608 -14.80 9.22 30.48
CA ASP A 608 -14.94 10.62 30.08
C ASP A 608 -15.16 10.81 28.56
N GLY A 609 -15.15 9.72 27.78
CA GLY A 609 -15.22 9.76 26.32
C GLY A 609 -13.90 10.11 25.62
N ALA A 610 -12.82 10.36 26.36
CA ALA A 610 -11.52 10.72 25.77
C ALA A 610 -10.75 9.48 25.28
N LEU A 611 -10.04 9.62 24.16
CA LEU A 611 -9.09 8.59 23.71
C LEU A 611 -7.72 8.79 24.39
N PRO A 612 -7.05 7.72 24.87
CA PRO A 612 -5.65 7.80 25.30
C PRO A 612 -4.77 8.41 24.20
N ARG A 613 -3.81 9.30 24.53
CA ARG A 613 -3.03 10.05 23.53
C ARG A 613 -2.40 9.18 22.43
N LYS A 614 -1.88 7.99 22.78
CA LYS A 614 -1.34 7.01 21.82
C LYS A 614 -2.43 6.45 20.89
N THR A 615 -3.60 6.13 21.44
CA THR A 615 -4.77 5.65 20.69
C THR A 615 -5.33 6.72 19.77
N ALA A 616 -5.42 7.98 20.23
CA ALA A 616 -5.82 9.11 19.38
C ALA A 616 -4.90 9.25 18.16
N LYS A 617 -3.57 9.22 18.36
CA LYS A 617 -2.60 9.25 17.26
C LYS A 617 -2.72 8.03 16.32
N LEU A 618 -2.97 6.83 16.83
CA LEU A 618 -3.02 5.60 16.01
C LEU A 618 -4.41 5.27 15.41
N ARG A 619 -5.50 5.90 15.86
CA ARG A 619 -6.88 5.62 15.43
C ARG A 619 -7.08 5.72 13.91
N ALA A 620 -6.32 6.58 13.23
CA ALA A 620 -6.34 6.73 11.78
C ALA A 620 -6.15 5.40 11.03
N LEU A 621 -5.31 4.50 11.54
CA LEU A 621 -5.00 3.20 10.94
C LEU A 621 -6.26 2.41 10.59
N LEU A 622 -7.24 2.35 11.49
CA LEU A 622 -8.46 1.52 11.32
C LEU A 622 -9.35 1.97 10.15
N THR A 623 -9.26 3.24 9.77
CA THR A 623 -10.00 3.81 8.62
C THR A 623 -9.23 3.63 7.29
N ALA A 624 -7.91 3.44 7.40
CA ALA A 624 -6.97 3.25 6.31
C ALA A 624 -6.82 1.78 5.89
N LEU A 625 -7.21 0.81 6.73
CA LEU A 625 -7.20 -0.61 6.36
C LEU A 625 -8.17 -0.91 5.18
N PRO A 626 -7.74 -1.72 4.19
CA PRO A 626 -8.62 -2.36 3.21
C PRO A 626 -9.80 -3.09 3.85
N VAL A 627 -10.93 -3.17 3.13
CA VAL A 627 -12.14 -3.90 3.59
C VAL A 627 -12.33 -5.15 2.73
N ALA A 628 -12.51 -6.30 3.41
CA ALA A 628 -12.78 -7.59 2.78
C ALA A 628 -13.94 -7.55 1.79
N GLY A 629 -13.64 -7.82 0.51
CA GLY A 629 -14.65 -7.85 -0.54
C GLY A 629 -15.19 -6.48 -0.98
N GLY A 630 -14.51 -5.37 -0.64
CA GLY A 630 -15.06 -4.03 -0.96
C GLY A 630 -14.10 -2.84 -0.94
N SER A 631 -12.78 -3.00 -0.76
CA SER A 631 -11.82 -1.97 -1.21
C SER A 631 -10.35 -2.41 -1.17
N GLY A 632 -9.59 -2.01 -2.19
CA GLY A 632 -8.13 -2.10 -2.22
C GLY A 632 -7.62 -3.54 -2.25
N SER A 633 -6.49 -3.84 -1.61
CA SER A 633 -5.88 -5.19 -1.65
C SER A 633 -6.71 -6.36 -1.07
N LEU A 634 -7.95 -6.12 -0.63
CA LEU A 634 -8.93 -7.14 -0.20
C LEU A 634 -10.21 -7.20 -1.06
N GLU A 635 -10.33 -6.39 -2.12
CA GLU A 635 -11.57 -6.20 -2.91
C GLU A 635 -12.07 -7.48 -3.59
N ASP A 636 -11.18 -8.23 -4.22
CA ASP A 636 -11.46 -9.54 -4.84
C ASP A 636 -11.45 -10.73 -3.87
N ARG A 637 -11.18 -10.50 -2.58
CA ARG A 637 -11.05 -11.56 -1.56
C ARG A 637 -12.37 -11.80 -0.84
N TYR A 638 -12.39 -12.79 0.06
CA TYR A 638 -13.58 -13.15 0.86
C TYR A 638 -14.78 -13.53 -0.02
N ARG A 639 -14.53 -14.43 -0.97
CA ARG A 639 -15.53 -15.22 -1.72
C ARG A 639 -15.66 -16.61 -1.06
N GLU A 640 -16.69 -17.36 -1.44
CA GLU A 640 -16.87 -18.79 -1.09
C GLU A 640 -16.68 -19.10 0.42
N ALA A 641 -15.74 -19.99 0.77
CA ALA A 641 -15.49 -20.44 2.14
C ALA A 641 -15.06 -19.32 3.11
N ALA A 642 -14.56 -18.19 2.59
CA ALA A 642 -14.22 -16.99 3.36
C ALA A 642 -15.34 -15.92 3.35
N SER A 643 -16.52 -16.21 2.79
CA SER A 643 -17.64 -15.24 2.70
C SER A 643 -18.05 -14.64 4.05
N ASN A 644 -17.92 -15.36 5.16
CA ASN A 644 -18.21 -14.84 6.51
C ASN A 644 -17.38 -13.59 6.87
N GLY A 645 -16.15 -13.46 6.38
CA GLY A 645 -15.32 -12.27 6.63
C GLY A 645 -15.64 -11.08 5.72
N ARG A 646 -16.42 -11.26 4.65
CA ARG A 646 -16.74 -10.21 3.66
C ARG A 646 -17.49 -9.05 4.31
N GLY A 647 -17.02 -7.82 4.08
CA GLY A 647 -17.48 -6.59 4.72
C GLY A 647 -17.03 -6.38 6.18
N TRP A 648 -16.59 -7.45 6.87
CA TRP A 648 -16.33 -7.45 8.31
C TRP A 648 -14.85 -7.44 8.68
N VAL A 649 -14.00 -8.12 7.91
CA VAL A 649 -12.54 -8.03 8.05
C VAL A 649 -12.05 -6.70 7.48
N ARG A 650 -11.32 -5.95 8.30
CA ARG A 650 -10.56 -4.77 7.88
C ARG A 650 -9.10 -5.03 8.19
N ALA A 651 -8.25 -5.21 7.18
CA ALA A 651 -6.89 -5.69 7.41
C ALA A 651 -5.90 -5.25 6.32
N LYS A 652 -4.65 -5.01 6.72
CA LYS A 652 -3.54 -4.83 5.80
C LYS A 652 -3.01 -6.19 5.37
N THR A 653 -2.85 -6.35 4.06
CA THR A 653 -2.22 -7.51 3.42
C THR A 653 -0.71 -7.39 3.37
N GLY A 654 -0.03 -8.53 3.30
CA GLY A 654 1.29 -8.67 2.71
C GLY A 654 1.32 -9.88 1.79
N THR A 655 1.98 -9.74 0.64
CA THR A 655 2.25 -10.81 -0.32
C THR A 655 3.62 -10.55 -0.94
N LEU A 656 4.48 -11.56 -0.96
CA LEU A 656 5.64 -11.71 -1.88
C LEU A 656 5.59 -13.15 -2.44
N THR A 657 6.65 -13.61 -3.10
CA THR A 657 6.85 -15.05 -3.38
C THR A 657 6.92 -15.82 -2.06
N ASP A 658 6.07 -16.84 -1.91
CA ASP A 658 5.95 -17.74 -0.75
C ASP A 658 5.80 -17.07 0.64
N VAL A 659 5.45 -15.79 0.69
CA VAL A 659 5.26 -15.00 1.91
C VAL A 659 3.90 -14.32 1.86
N ASN A 660 3.05 -14.63 2.83
CA ASN A 660 1.67 -14.14 2.89
C ASN A 660 1.30 -13.73 4.31
N SER A 661 0.64 -12.59 4.47
CA SER A 661 0.29 -12.06 5.78
C SER A 661 -0.97 -11.21 5.75
N LEU A 662 -1.61 -11.12 6.91
CA LEU A 662 -2.83 -10.35 7.11
C LEU A 662 -2.90 -9.88 8.57
N ALA A 663 -3.02 -8.57 8.78
CA ALA A 663 -3.14 -7.98 10.13
C ALA A 663 -4.22 -6.91 10.17
N GLY A 664 -5.15 -7.00 11.12
CA GLY A 664 -6.31 -6.11 11.18
C GLY A 664 -7.29 -6.41 12.30
N THR A 665 -8.55 -6.07 12.02
CA THR A 665 -9.69 -6.19 12.95
C THR A 665 -10.87 -6.90 12.30
N ILE A 666 -11.69 -7.55 13.11
CA ILE A 666 -12.99 -8.13 12.72
C ILE A 666 -14.01 -7.97 13.86
N VAL A 667 -15.28 -7.82 13.52
CA VAL A 667 -16.40 -7.84 14.48
C VAL A 667 -17.09 -9.21 14.42
N THR A 668 -17.27 -9.81 15.59
CA THR A 668 -17.92 -11.13 15.83
C THR A 668 -19.45 -11.07 15.70
N ARG A 669 -20.17 -12.20 15.76
CA ARG A 669 -21.65 -12.21 15.54
C ARG A 669 -22.43 -11.61 16.71
N ASP A 670 -21.86 -11.66 17.92
CA ASP A 670 -22.30 -10.99 19.15
C ASP A 670 -21.87 -9.51 19.25
N GLY A 671 -21.09 -9.00 18.30
CA GLY A 671 -20.66 -7.60 18.25
C GLY A 671 -19.32 -7.27 18.91
N SER A 672 -18.65 -8.24 19.54
CA SER A 672 -17.29 -8.06 20.08
C SER A 672 -16.29 -7.74 18.95
N LEU A 673 -15.47 -6.69 19.13
CA LEU A 673 -14.34 -6.39 18.25
C LEU A 673 -13.13 -7.27 18.62
N LEU A 674 -12.48 -7.88 17.62
CA LEU A 674 -11.23 -8.63 17.77
C LEU A 674 -10.13 -8.03 16.90
N VAL A 675 -8.91 -7.99 17.43
CA VAL A 675 -7.68 -7.71 16.67
C VAL A 675 -6.99 -9.02 16.35
N PHE A 676 -6.49 -9.17 15.13
CA PHE A 676 -5.70 -10.32 14.71
C PHE A 676 -4.49 -9.92 13.87
N ALA A 677 -3.44 -10.75 13.93
CA ALA A 677 -2.35 -10.72 12.96
C ALA A 677 -1.88 -12.15 12.68
N VAL A 678 -1.73 -12.49 11.41
CA VAL A 678 -1.35 -13.82 10.92
C VAL A 678 -0.34 -13.71 9.78
N ILE A 679 0.66 -14.60 9.78
CA ILE A 679 1.77 -14.64 8.82
C ILE A 679 2.05 -16.11 8.44
N SER A 680 2.29 -16.34 7.16
CA SER A 680 2.57 -17.62 6.52
C SER A 680 3.82 -17.46 5.64
N ASN A 681 4.81 -18.33 5.79
CA ASN A 681 6.04 -18.34 5.01
C ASN A 681 6.32 -19.76 4.46
N GLY A 682 6.87 -19.85 3.25
CA GLY A 682 7.23 -21.11 2.59
C GLY A 682 6.09 -21.78 1.81
N THR A 683 5.02 -21.05 1.48
CA THR A 683 3.84 -21.56 0.76
C THR A 683 3.29 -20.55 -0.23
N SER A 684 3.02 -21.02 -1.45
CA SER A 684 2.55 -20.19 -2.57
C SER A 684 1.31 -19.36 -2.23
N SER A 685 1.37 -18.10 -2.64
CA SER A 685 0.34 -17.08 -2.42
C SER A 685 -1.01 -17.42 -3.03
N ILE A 686 -1.07 -18.37 -3.97
CA ILE A 686 -2.32 -18.92 -4.52
C ILE A 686 -3.10 -19.70 -3.46
N VAL A 687 -2.43 -20.49 -2.62
CA VAL A 687 -3.07 -21.35 -1.60
C VAL A 687 -3.06 -20.71 -0.21
N ALA A 688 -1.99 -19.99 0.14
CA ALA A 688 -1.85 -19.35 1.45
C ALA A 688 -2.82 -18.17 1.64
N ARG A 689 -3.15 -17.39 0.60
CA ARG A 689 -4.10 -16.27 0.72
C ARG A 689 -5.52 -16.72 1.07
N PRO A 690 -6.12 -17.71 0.39
CA PRO A 690 -7.39 -18.31 0.82
C PRO A 690 -7.33 -18.88 2.25
N ALA A 691 -6.26 -19.58 2.63
CA ALA A 691 -6.13 -20.14 3.98
C ALA A 691 -6.12 -19.05 5.07
N LEU A 692 -5.35 -17.97 4.89
CA LEU A 692 -5.37 -16.82 5.81
C LEU A 692 -6.74 -16.12 5.84
N ASP A 693 -7.47 -16.08 4.72
CA ASP A 693 -8.84 -15.53 4.68
C ASP A 693 -9.85 -16.44 5.39
N LYS A 694 -9.69 -17.78 5.36
CA LYS A 694 -10.47 -18.70 6.22
C LYS A 694 -10.20 -18.42 7.69
N VAL A 695 -8.93 -18.31 8.09
CA VAL A 695 -8.50 -18.03 9.49
C VAL A 695 -9.11 -16.72 9.99
N ALA A 696 -9.04 -15.64 9.20
CA ALA A 696 -9.68 -14.38 9.57
C ALA A 696 -11.21 -14.47 9.59
N SER A 697 -11.82 -15.20 8.64
CA SER A 697 -13.28 -15.37 8.57
C SER A 697 -13.86 -16.21 9.71
N ALA A 698 -13.13 -17.20 10.20
CA ALA A 698 -13.55 -18.05 11.32
C ALA A 698 -13.75 -17.26 12.62
N LEU A 699 -13.02 -16.14 12.79
CA LEU A 699 -13.24 -15.20 13.89
C LEU A 699 -14.60 -14.50 13.82
N ARG A 700 -15.25 -14.41 12.65
CA ARG A 700 -16.61 -13.84 12.50
C ARG A 700 -17.62 -14.60 13.36
N THR A 701 -17.45 -15.92 13.43
CA THR A 701 -18.34 -16.90 14.07
C THR A 701 -17.98 -17.23 15.51
N CYS A 702 -16.95 -16.59 16.08
CA CYS A 702 -16.77 -16.56 17.53
C CYS A 702 -17.99 -15.91 18.20
N GLY A 703 -18.24 -16.30 19.47
CA GLY A 703 -19.17 -15.60 20.36
C GLY A 703 -20.65 -15.98 20.22
N CYS A 704 -20.99 -17.09 19.56
CA CYS A 704 -22.30 -17.71 19.74
C CYS A 704 -22.57 -17.95 21.23
N ARG A 705 -23.66 -17.36 21.73
CA ARG A 705 -24.39 -17.88 22.89
C ARG A 705 -25.18 -19.11 22.43
N GLU A 706 -25.37 -20.07 23.31
CA GLU A 706 -26.36 -21.16 23.14
C GLU A 706 -27.79 -20.61 23.29
#